data_AF-A0A1I7E8Q1-F1
#
_entry.id   AF-A0A1I7E8Q1-F1
#
_cell.length_a   1.000
_cell.length_b   1.000
_cell.length_c   1.000
_cell.angle_alpha   90.00
_cell.angle_beta   90.00
_cell.angle_gamma   90.00
#
_symmetry.space_group_name_H-M   'P 1'
#
loop_
_entity.id
_entity.type
_entity.pdbx_description
1 polymer ?
#
loop_
_entity_poly.entity_id
_entity_poly.type
_entity_poly.pdbx_seq_one_letter_code
_entity_poly.pdbx_strand_id
1 'polypeptide(L)'
;MSVPELVSIIIPAWKATWFEIALQSAMQQNYGACEIIISDDSKDDSIARIVDKLSPISRWPIVYQRNVSSLGEMGNTASCLAKAQGKYIKFLHDDDVLKINCVSELVQAINRHSDIVMATSHREMIDVQGNPLPVNLGTTPLFNVDSVLHGRDVISLQADTPLNFIGEPSVVLIRSDILRTILAEGEPLSSLGGEPMPFLGDLAMYLKVLHFGHLALVCQTLSQYRISRSQSLATATEKADVVSETHKKMPLVIKKLGWYDPSRKQDHIRIAPLSHPEQFTEQNLLQEIALSAVNSRLNRWLAERKLYPVQQQQALDFFAAQSACPRCTVYIDARNSERNAWDRTFNSLSHQVAGVSWQIIALINEHVDYLPAGTEQIRLDLPDGLEALNTKNRELSSDWLLFLDAGCQLLSSGLVALSSVLSRASQLDAIYTDIICPLGGKPLDTLCRPDFNLDLLLSTPGQMSGRWLFRRDRVVAAGGFNPACPQKFEFELQLRLIENTGAEKIGHLSEPLVQEIRACRPGSAEPTLLLSHLHRRGFPHAEIQATDYGPWRVKYHHQDTPKVTIAVLGGDIDSISRCVTGLLNVTRYPNYELVIVADKRAEAGREIWLESVAKLDPERIRVVYYPALWQRAGMANMASLNAQGDYLLFLSSSIQVMDAEWLDNMLNHALRPEVGIVGGKQLYDNGMIRHAGYILGLQGGVAGEPFYGTDDKNSGYMGRLHADQNYSAVSGDFMLVSKDICFAVNGFDADLNCYDDIDFCLRVRELGGLTVWTPYARGCRHPEKTVSATTLAQREAETDTLFERWRSLISQDPAYNPNLSLTAAFTLQDDSRQSWRPLFWRPVPVVLPVTGEQNRESTWRIAAPFAALRDAGFIDGKSNKILPGLPEFIHYNPDVAVIEQQSGMGLHNWIKKVSRFGSAFTIAQLAPPPPAITLSHTEFTAVQDDYVASVRRNLTYVDRLIVADEYQAEVFADAHSDVIIVPTRLPHASWGQLCCLRNQGEKPRIGLPGSLCHRSVQELIVGLITTLANDVEWVVYGPCLPELRSLLKTLRRETDTEIYHQELAFMSLDLALVPHDGHPLTHAHAHCHLIEYGACAIPVVCSSTLNDAKSLTATRVTNQLSDWQNTIRMHLADTTASEKMGKALQSEVRQHWLLNNDGLNLWSQAWRIR
;
A
#
# COMPACT_ATOMS: atom_id res chain seq x y z
N MET A 1 18.07 30.69 39.32
CA MET A 1 17.31 30.16 38.17
C MET A 1 16.76 31.35 37.42
N SER A 2 17.07 31.50 36.12
CA SER A 2 16.48 32.56 35.29
C SER A 2 14.98 32.33 35.18
N VAL A 3 14.19 33.39 35.25
CA VAL A 3 12.74 33.31 35.00
C VAL A 3 12.54 32.81 33.57
N PRO A 4 11.73 31.76 33.34
CA PRO A 4 11.47 31.26 31.99
C PRO A 4 10.79 32.35 31.15
N GLU A 5 11.25 32.50 29.91
CA GLU A 5 10.72 33.47 28.95
C GLU A 5 9.29 33.09 28.56
N LEU A 6 8.39 34.07 28.43
CA LEU A 6 6.97 33.83 28.16
C LEU A 6 6.77 33.29 26.72
N VAL A 7 5.91 32.26 26.59
CA VAL A 7 5.43 31.72 25.31
C VAL A 7 3.94 32.05 25.14
N SER A 8 3.55 32.70 24.05
CA SER A 8 2.14 32.86 23.67
C SER A 8 1.71 31.69 22.79
N ILE A 9 0.86 30.80 23.33
CA ILE A 9 0.20 29.77 22.54
C ILE A 9 -1.04 30.39 21.90
N ILE A 10 -1.04 30.54 20.58
CA ILE A 10 -2.13 31.17 19.84
C ILE A 10 -3.02 30.14 19.15
N ILE A 11 -4.34 30.27 19.33
CA ILE A 11 -5.35 29.37 18.80
C ILE A 11 -6.37 30.18 17.97
N PRO A 12 -6.20 30.25 16.63
CA PRO A 12 -7.24 30.77 15.75
C PRO A 12 -8.38 29.73 15.66
N ALA A 13 -9.45 29.94 16.42
CA ALA A 13 -10.55 29.00 16.56
C ALA A 13 -11.70 29.26 15.58
N TRP A 14 -12.26 28.19 15.03
CA TRP A 14 -13.41 28.15 14.13
C TRP A 14 -14.32 26.93 14.38
N LYS A 15 -13.74 25.74 14.61
CA LYS A 15 -14.43 24.45 14.78
C LYS A 15 -14.39 24.01 16.25
N ALA A 16 -15.55 23.80 16.86
CA ALA A 16 -15.62 23.33 18.24
C ALA A 16 -15.35 21.83 18.43
N THR A 17 -15.48 21.02 17.38
CA THR A 17 -15.45 19.55 17.41
C THR A 17 -14.25 18.98 18.16
N TRP A 18 -13.05 19.53 17.92
CA TRP A 18 -11.80 19.09 18.54
C TRP A 18 -11.14 20.16 19.41
N PHE A 19 -11.71 21.37 19.46
CA PHE A 19 -11.14 22.51 20.15
C PHE A 19 -10.93 22.26 21.64
N GLU A 20 -11.82 21.49 22.30
CA GLU A 20 -11.62 21.11 23.69
C GLU A 20 -10.32 20.31 23.89
N ILE A 21 -10.03 19.36 22.99
CA ILE A 21 -8.79 18.56 23.02
C ILE A 21 -7.58 19.45 22.73
N ALA A 22 -7.67 20.32 21.74
CA ALA A 22 -6.61 21.26 21.40
C ALA A 22 -6.28 22.19 22.59
N LEU A 23 -7.30 22.82 23.18
CA LEU A 23 -7.14 23.72 24.34
C LEU A 23 -6.59 22.98 25.57
N GLN A 24 -7.07 21.77 25.86
CA GLN A 24 -6.50 20.93 26.93
C GLN A 24 -5.02 20.63 26.68
N SER A 25 -4.64 20.32 25.44
CA SER A 25 -3.23 20.07 25.09
C SER A 25 -2.33 21.29 25.30
N ALA A 26 -2.85 22.50 25.08
CA ALA A 26 -2.16 23.76 25.41
C ALA A 26 -2.07 24.00 26.92
N MET A 27 -3.14 23.71 27.68
CA MET A 27 -3.18 23.84 29.14
C MET A 27 -2.20 22.88 29.85
N GLN A 28 -1.97 21.70 29.27
CA GLN A 28 -1.12 20.66 29.83
C GLN A 28 0.38 20.89 29.62
N GLN A 29 0.78 21.88 28.81
CA GLN A 29 2.19 22.14 28.53
C GLN A 29 3.01 22.29 29.82
N ASN A 30 4.13 21.59 29.90
CA ASN A 30 4.98 21.51 31.10
C ASN A 30 5.95 22.69 31.27
N TYR A 31 6.06 23.56 30.27
CA TYR A 31 6.96 24.72 30.27
C TYR A 31 6.59 25.73 31.37
N GLY A 32 7.56 26.50 31.87
CA GLY A 32 7.38 27.30 33.09
C GLY A 32 6.59 28.60 32.97
N ALA A 33 6.39 29.12 31.75
CA ALA A 33 5.69 30.39 31.50
C ALA A 33 4.97 30.39 30.15
N CYS A 34 3.66 30.10 30.15
CA CYS A 34 2.82 30.21 28.97
C CYS A 34 1.64 31.17 29.20
N GLU A 35 1.15 31.76 28.12
CA GLU A 35 -0.21 32.32 28.01
C GLU A 35 -0.91 31.70 26.80
N ILE A 36 -2.23 31.59 26.84
CA ILE A 36 -3.03 31.03 25.75
C ILE A 36 -3.93 32.13 25.20
N ILE A 37 -3.89 32.36 23.89
CA ILE A 37 -4.65 33.43 23.23
C ILE A 37 -5.54 32.81 22.18
N ILE A 38 -6.84 33.02 22.33
CA ILE A 38 -7.89 32.39 21.54
C ILE A 38 -8.63 33.51 20.82
N SER A 39 -8.56 33.52 19.50
CA SER A 39 -9.34 34.40 18.64
C SER A 39 -10.37 33.54 17.91
N ASP A 40 -11.64 33.82 18.18
CA ASP A 40 -12.77 32.97 17.84
C ASP A 40 -13.58 33.57 16.70
N ASP A 41 -13.52 32.88 15.55
CA ASP A 41 -14.29 33.17 14.35
C ASP A 41 -15.57 32.34 14.25
N SER A 42 -15.86 31.46 15.23
CA SER A 42 -16.99 30.53 15.17
C SER A 42 -18.36 31.22 15.08
N LYS A 43 -19.31 30.53 14.44
CA LYS A 43 -20.65 31.06 14.14
C LYS A 43 -21.60 31.09 15.35
N ASP A 44 -21.27 30.40 16.44
CA ASP A 44 -22.11 30.23 17.63
C ASP A 44 -21.26 30.30 18.92
N ASP A 45 -21.84 30.10 20.09
CA ASP A 45 -21.12 30.21 21.37
C ASP A 45 -20.35 28.94 21.77
N SER A 46 -20.18 27.97 20.86
CA SER A 46 -19.62 26.66 21.20
C SER A 46 -18.19 26.75 21.72
N ILE A 47 -17.32 27.53 21.07
CA ILE A 47 -15.95 27.79 21.52
C ILE A 47 -15.96 28.53 22.86
N ALA A 48 -16.78 29.57 22.99
CA ALA A 48 -16.91 30.34 24.23
C ALA A 48 -17.25 29.44 25.43
N ARG A 49 -18.22 28.52 25.28
CA ARG A 49 -18.60 27.58 26.36
C ARG A 49 -17.46 26.64 26.74
N ILE A 50 -16.66 26.17 25.78
CA ILE A 50 -15.49 25.33 26.06
C ILE A 50 -14.44 26.13 26.82
N VAL A 51 -14.21 27.39 26.42
CA VAL A 51 -13.29 28.29 27.12
C VAL A 51 -13.77 28.57 28.54
N ASP A 52 -15.05 28.89 28.75
CA ASP A 52 -15.63 29.15 30.07
C ASP A 52 -15.52 27.92 31.00
N LYS A 53 -15.70 26.72 30.43
CA LYS A 53 -15.55 25.45 31.14
C LYS A 53 -14.10 25.19 31.58
N LEU A 54 -13.13 25.46 30.70
CA LEU A 54 -11.73 25.07 30.92
C LEU A 54 -10.86 26.17 31.57
N SER A 55 -11.22 27.44 31.41
CA SER A 55 -10.44 28.56 31.94
C SER A 55 -10.21 28.51 33.46
N PRO A 56 -11.21 28.16 34.30
CA PRO A 56 -11.03 28.10 35.76
C PRO A 56 -10.04 27.03 36.23
N ILE A 57 -9.82 25.98 35.42
CA ILE A 57 -8.92 24.87 35.74
C ILE A 57 -7.60 24.94 34.97
N SER A 58 -7.41 25.98 34.15
CA SER A 58 -6.17 26.19 33.40
C SER A 58 -5.05 26.65 34.33
N ARG A 59 -3.88 26.03 34.17
CA ARG A 59 -2.64 26.51 34.79
C ARG A 59 -2.15 27.82 34.16
N TRP A 60 -2.49 28.04 32.89
CA TRP A 60 -2.03 29.20 32.10
C TRP A 60 -3.14 30.23 31.93
N PRO A 61 -2.85 31.53 31.96
CA PRO A 61 -3.82 32.56 31.64
C PRO A 61 -4.36 32.36 30.22
N ILE A 62 -5.69 32.38 30.09
CA ILE A 62 -6.39 32.30 28.80
C ILE A 62 -6.99 33.67 28.47
N VAL A 63 -6.62 34.21 27.32
CA VAL A 63 -7.18 35.44 26.75
C VAL A 63 -8.09 35.04 25.58
N TYR A 64 -9.39 35.22 25.76
CA TYR A 64 -10.39 34.92 24.74
C TYR A 64 -10.94 36.20 24.12
N GLN A 65 -11.07 36.20 22.79
CA GLN A 65 -11.81 37.21 22.04
C GLN A 65 -12.66 36.54 20.97
N ARG A 66 -13.92 36.96 20.90
CA ARG A 66 -14.77 36.71 19.75
C ARG A 66 -14.69 37.82 18.72
N ASN A 67 -14.56 37.46 17.44
CA ASN A 67 -14.61 38.43 16.35
C ASN A 67 -16.06 38.73 15.94
N VAL A 68 -16.35 40.01 15.71
CA VAL A 68 -17.70 40.48 15.33
C VAL A 68 -18.07 40.00 13.91
N SER A 69 -17.07 39.92 13.03
CA SER A 69 -17.15 39.31 11.71
C SER A 69 -16.00 38.33 11.56
N SER A 70 -16.24 37.17 10.95
CA SER A 70 -15.16 36.21 10.67
C SER A 70 -14.06 36.89 9.85
N LEU A 71 -12.83 36.80 10.36
CA LEU A 71 -11.63 37.37 9.78
C LEU A 71 -10.94 36.41 8.79
N GLY A 72 -11.39 35.14 8.76
CA GLY A 72 -10.74 34.06 8.03
C GLY A 72 -9.44 33.63 8.69
N GLU A 73 -8.88 32.48 8.29
CA GLU A 73 -7.72 31.85 8.95
C GLU A 73 -6.55 32.81 9.23
N MET A 74 -6.13 33.57 8.23
CA MET A 74 -4.99 34.48 8.35
C MET A 74 -5.32 35.73 9.17
N GLY A 75 -6.51 36.30 9.00
CA GLY A 75 -6.96 37.45 9.80
C GLY A 75 -7.14 37.07 11.27
N ASN A 76 -7.64 35.86 11.52
CA ASN A 76 -7.81 35.30 12.86
C ASN A 76 -6.46 35.05 13.54
N THR A 77 -5.48 34.52 12.80
CA THR A 77 -4.10 34.37 13.27
C THR A 77 -3.46 35.72 13.60
N ALA A 78 -3.63 36.73 12.74
CA ALA A 78 -3.12 38.08 12.99
C ALA A 78 -3.75 38.73 14.23
N SER A 79 -5.05 38.49 14.48
CA SER A 79 -5.76 38.93 15.70
C SER A 79 -5.13 38.34 16.97
N CYS A 80 -4.80 37.04 16.96
CA CYS A 80 -4.05 36.45 18.07
C CYS A 80 -2.67 37.09 18.27
N LEU A 81 -1.91 37.26 17.17
CA LEU A 81 -0.56 37.83 17.21
C LEU A 81 -0.54 39.26 17.77
N ALA A 82 -1.56 40.06 17.48
CA ALA A 82 -1.68 41.42 18.01
C ALA A 82 -1.79 41.46 19.54
N LYS A 83 -2.27 40.38 20.17
CA LYS A 83 -2.44 40.28 21.63
C LYS A 83 -1.32 39.53 22.33
N ALA A 84 -0.51 38.77 21.59
CA ALA A 84 0.62 38.02 22.12
C ALA A 84 1.64 38.93 22.81
N GLN A 85 2.07 38.55 24.01
CA GLN A 85 3.09 39.24 24.81
C GLN A 85 4.35 38.38 24.99
N GLY A 86 4.27 37.09 24.66
CA GLY A 86 5.37 36.15 24.75
C GLY A 86 6.53 36.49 23.82
N LYS A 87 7.74 36.17 24.27
CA LYS A 87 8.96 36.24 23.48
C LYS A 87 8.89 35.28 22.29
N TYR A 88 8.22 34.14 22.47
CA TYR A 88 7.95 33.16 21.43
C TYR A 88 6.47 33.00 21.17
N ILE A 89 6.13 32.75 19.92
CA ILE A 89 4.78 32.40 19.48
C ILE A 89 4.75 30.91 19.17
N LYS A 90 3.83 30.18 19.80
CA LYS A 90 3.48 28.80 19.45
C LYS A 90 2.11 28.80 18.81
N PHE A 91 2.00 28.37 17.57
CA PHE A 91 0.70 28.22 16.93
C PHE A 91 0.08 26.88 17.36
N LEU A 92 -1.25 26.85 17.39
CA LEU A 92 -2.03 25.64 17.57
C LEU A 92 -3.38 25.82 16.86
N HIS A 93 -3.63 25.05 15.81
CA HIS A 93 -4.95 25.00 15.19
C HIS A 93 -5.95 24.28 16.09
N ASP A 94 -7.24 24.58 15.90
CA ASP A 94 -8.33 24.11 16.76
C ASP A 94 -8.65 22.61 16.64
N ASP A 95 -8.03 21.91 15.69
CA ASP A 95 -8.17 20.48 15.45
C ASP A 95 -6.91 19.63 15.70
N ASP A 96 -5.79 20.29 16.04
CA ASP A 96 -4.50 19.66 16.31
C ASP A 96 -4.23 19.44 17.81
N VAL A 97 -3.24 18.60 18.13
CA VAL A 97 -2.91 18.24 19.52
C VAL A 97 -1.42 18.40 19.79
N LEU A 98 -1.07 19.10 20.86
CA LEU A 98 0.31 19.20 21.34
C LEU A 98 0.64 18.07 22.34
N LYS A 99 1.82 17.48 22.24
CA LYS A 99 2.35 16.62 23.32
C LYS A 99 2.74 17.49 24.53
N ILE A 100 2.73 16.89 25.73
CA ILE A 100 2.89 17.61 27.01
C ILE A 100 4.20 18.41 27.12
N ASN A 101 5.27 17.97 26.46
CA ASN A 101 6.59 18.60 26.45
C ASN A 101 6.84 19.46 25.19
N CYS A 102 5.85 19.68 24.32
CA CYS A 102 6.05 20.36 23.04
C CYS A 102 6.70 21.74 23.20
N VAL A 103 6.15 22.59 24.05
CA VAL A 103 6.67 23.96 24.25
C VAL A 103 8.07 23.93 24.88
N SER A 104 8.32 23.07 25.87
CA SER A 104 9.62 23.02 26.55
C SER A 104 10.75 22.62 25.59
N GLU A 105 10.54 21.59 24.78
CA GLU A 105 11.55 21.11 23.83
C GLU A 105 11.82 22.14 22.73
N LEU A 106 10.77 22.76 22.16
CA LEU A 106 10.93 23.77 21.11
C LEU A 106 11.60 25.05 21.63
N VAL A 107 11.29 25.48 22.86
CA VAL A 107 11.96 26.63 23.49
C VAL A 107 13.43 26.30 23.82
N GLN A 108 13.72 25.07 24.23
CA GLN A 108 15.10 24.62 24.44
C GLN A 108 15.89 24.64 23.13
N ALA A 109 15.28 24.18 22.03
CA ALA A 109 15.90 24.15 20.72
C ALA A 109 16.16 25.55 20.16
N ILE A 110 15.17 26.45 20.20
CA ILE A 110 15.32 27.81 19.66
C ILE A 110 16.33 28.66 20.46
N ASN A 111 16.50 28.39 21.76
CA ASN A 111 17.46 29.11 22.61
C ASN A 111 18.89 28.58 22.51
N ARG A 112 19.11 27.53 21.72
CA ARG A 112 20.43 26.91 21.62
C ARG A 112 21.44 27.79 20.89
N HIS A 113 20.98 28.69 20.03
CA HIS A 113 21.80 29.65 19.31
C HIS A 113 20.99 30.91 18.99
N SER A 114 21.62 32.09 18.99
CA SER A 114 20.92 33.37 18.72
C SER A 114 20.35 33.46 17.32
N ASP A 115 20.98 32.79 16.36
CA ASP A 115 20.62 32.84 14.94
C ASP A 115 19.47 31.86 14.61
N ILE A 116 19.05 31.02 15.56
CA ILE A 116 17.86 30.19 15.39
C ILE A 116 16.65 31.08 15.65
N VAL A 117 15.84 31.28 14.62
CA VAL A 117 14.66 32.17 14.64
C VAL A 117 13.35 31.40 14.66
N MET A 118 13.42 30.10 14.37
CA MET A 118 12.29 29.20 14.28
C MET A 118 12.69 27.80 14.73
N ALA A 119 11.82 27.13 15.48
CA ALA A 119 11.96 25.73 15.84
C ALA A 119 10.72 24.95 15.39
N THR A 120 10.93 23.77 14.80
CA THR A 120 9.88 22.82 14.42
C THR A 120 10.20 21.44 14.98
N SER A 121 9.23 20.53 14.93
CA SER A 121 9.38 19.13 15.33
C SER A 121 8.83 18.18 14.28
N HIS A 122 9.17 16.89 14.42
CA HIS A 122 8.36 15.87 13.75
C HIS A 122 6.90 15.93 14.21
N ARG A 123 6.00 15.49 13.33
CA ARG A 123 4.54 15.51 13.52
C ARG A 123 3.94 14.18 13.09
N GLU A 124 2.95 13.72 13.85
CA GLU A 124 2.19 12.53 13.48
C GLU A 124 0.89 12.98 12.82
N MET A 125 0.65 12.55 11.58
CA MET A 125 -0.66 12.76 10.96
C MET A 125 -1.66 11.80 11.59
N ILE A 126 -2.85 12.30 11.91
CA ILE A 126 -3.94 11.52 12.50
C ILE A 126 -5.25 11.72 11.76
N ASP A 127 -6.10 10.70 11.73
CA ASP A 127 -7.47 10.79 11.21
C ASP A 127 -8.41 11.56 12.16
N VAL A 128 -9.70 11.63 11.83
CA VAL A 128 -10.68 12.38 12.65
C VAL A 128 -10.93 11.79 14.04
N GLN A 129 -10.53 10.54 14.28
CA GLN A 129 -10.62 9.82 15.55
C GLN A 129 -9.31 9.84 16.33
N GLY A 130 -8.22 10.30 15.71
CA GLY A 130 -6.90 10.37 16.32
C GLY A 130 -6.00 9.16 16.05
N ASN A 131 -6.37 8.28 15.11
CA ASN A 131 -5.50 7.17 14.70
C ASN A 131 -4.41 7.66 13.74
N PRO A 132 -3.17 7.14 13.82
CA PRO A 132 -2.09 7.54 12.92
C PRO A 132 -2.38 7.26 11.44
N LEU A 133 -1.96 8.18 10.57
CA LEU A 133 -2.07 8.09 9.12
C LEU A 133 -0.71 7.82 8.44
N PRO A 134 -0.72 7.28 7.21
CA PRO A 134 0.49 7.08 6.43
C PRO A 134 1.29 8.36 6.16
N VAL A 135 2.58 8.38 6.52
CA VAL A 135 3.51 9.45 6.12
C VAL A 135 3.73 9.49 4.61
N ASN A 136 4.00 10.70 4.11
CA ASN A 136 4.41 11.04 2.76
C ASN A 136 5.76 11.79 2.79
N LEU A 137 6.28 12.22 1.64
CA LEU A 137 7.57 12.90 1.54
C LEU A 137 7.67 14.17 2.41
N GLY A 138 6.57 14.89 2.63
CA GLY A 138 6.56 16.11 3.46
C GLY A 138 6.41 15.84 4.96
N THR A 139 6.08 14.61 5.36
CA THR A 139 5.70 14.26 6.75
C THR A 139 6.55 13.14 7.34
N THR A 140 7.53 12.64 6.59
CA THR A 140 8.47 11.62 7.07
C THR A 140 9.49 12.23 8.06
N PRO A 141 9.94 11.49 9.08
CA PRO A 141 10.97 11.97 10.02
C PRO A 141 12.29 12.32 9.32
N LEU A 142 12.77 13.55 9.40
CA LEU A 142 13.98 13.95 8.65
C LEU A 142 15.29 13.44 9.23
N PHE A 143 15.44 13.53 10.56
CA PHE A 143 16.68 13.21 11.25
C PHE A 143 16.41 12.39 12.50
N ASN A 144 17.38 11.58 12.89
CA ASN A 144 17.34 10.83 14.16
C ASN A 144 17.90 11.62 15.35
N VAL A 145 18.41 12.82 15.10
CA VAL A 145 18.95 13.74 16.11
C VAL A 145 18.46 15.15 15.84
N ASP A 146 18.32 15.95 16.89
CA ASP A 146 17.96 17.34 16.76
C ASP A 146 19.01 18.10 15.94
N SER A 147 18.55 18.87 14.97
CA SER A 147 19.38 19.45 13.91
C SER A 147 19.02 20.91 13.66
N VAL A 148 19.95 21.66 13.10
CA VAL A 148 19.78 23.05 12.66
C VAL A 148 20.01 23.11 11.16
N LEU A 149 19.03 23.63 10.43
CA LEU A 149 19.08 23.80 8.98
C LEU A 149 19.33 25.28 8.68
N HIS A 150 20.27 25.55 7.78
CA HIS A 150 20.59 26.91 7.37
C HIS A 150 19.42 27.53 6.59
N GLY A 151 18.83 28.62 7.12
CA GLY A 151 17.57 29.16 6.59
C GLY A 151 17.60 29.60 5.13
N ARG A 152 18.69 30.25 4.66
CA ARG A 152 18.81 30.61 3.23
C ARG A 152 18.90 29.40 2.30
N ASP A 153 19.42 28.29 2.79
CA ASP A 153 19.56 27.07 2.00
C ASP A 153 18.18 26.40 1.89
N VAL A 154 17.39 26.42 2.97
CA VAL A 154 15.97 26.01 2.94
C VAL A 154 15.17 26.87 1.96
N ILE A 155 15.37 28.20 1.97
CA ILE A 155 14.69 29.09 1.02
C ILE A 155 15.07 28.76 -0.44
N SER A 156 16.35 28.55 -0.71
CA SER A 156 16.83 28.20 -2.05
C SER A 156 16.26 26.85 -2.51
N LEU A 157 16.20 25.85 -1.62
CA LEU A 157 15.61 24.54 -1.93
C LEU A 157 14.14 24.64 -2.34
N GLN A 158 13.34 25.49 -1.66
CA GLN A 158 11.93 25.70 -2.02
C GLN A 158 11.75 26.38 -3.40
N ALA A 159 12.80 27.03 -3.93
CA ALA A 159 12.78 27.62 -5.27
C ALA A 159 12.98 26.60 -6.39
N ASP A 160 13.48 25.41 -6.05
CA ASP A 160 13.68 24.30 -7.00
C ASP A 160 12.66 23.18 -6.78
N THR A 161 12.42 22.80 -5.53
CA THR A 161 11.45 21.76 -5.15
C THR A 161 10.57 22.24 -4.00
N PRO A 162 9.40 22.85 -4.29
CA PRO A 162 8.40 23.18 -3.27
C PRO A 162 7.94 21.94 -2.50
N LEU A 163 8.36 21.84 -1.24
CA LEU A 163 8.01 20.72 -0.36
C LEU A 163 7.91 21.18 1.09
N ASN A 164 6.72 21.09 1.68
CA ASN A 164 6.53 21.45 3.09
C ASN A 164 6.95 20.32 4.03
N PHE A 165 8.26 20.19 4.27
CA PHE A 165 8.83 19.30 5.29
C PHE A 165 8.90 19.95 6.69
N ILE A 166 8.72 21.27 6.78
CA ILE A 166 8.75 22.04 8.04
C ILE A 166 7.51 21.70 8.88
N GLY A 167 6.36 21.55 8.22
CA GLY A 167 5.08 21.18 8.81
C GLY A 167 4.11 22.34 8.96
N GLU A 168 2.90 22.02 9.42
CA GLU A 168 1.80 22.96 9.56
C GLU A 168 2.02 23.88 10.78
N PRO A 169 1.37 25.06 10.88
CA PRO A 169 1.68 26.05 11.92
C PRO A 169 1.74 25.47 13.34
N SER A 170 0.82 24.56 13.69
CA SER A 170 0.77 23.86 14.99
C SER A 170 2.07 23.19 15.42
N VAL A 171 2.98 22.87 14.48
CA VAL A 171 4.25 22.20 14.78
C VAL A 171 5.39 23.17 15.07
N VAL A 172 5.22 24.44 14.73
CA VAL A 172 6.28 25.46 14.74
C VAL A 172 6.20 26.39 15.94
N LEU A 173 7.35 26.83 16.43
CA LEU A 173 7.54 27.90 17.40
C LEU A 173 8.47 28.97 16.82
N ILE A 174 8.06 30.24 16.84
CA ILE A 174 8.77 31.34 16.18
C ILE A 174 9.09 32.45 17.19
N ARG A 175 10.22 33.15 17.03
CA ARG A 175 10.49 34.36 17.81
C ARG A 175 9.53 35.49 17.43
N SER A 176 8.92 36.10 18.44
CA SER A 176 7.90 37.14 18.26
C SER A 176 8.45 38.43 17.63
N ASP A 177 9.72 38.77 17.88
CA ASP A 177 10.40 39.95 17.35
C ASP A 177 10.51 39.90 15.82
N ILE A 178 10.87 38.74 15.27
CA ILE A 178 10.93 38.50 13.83
C ILE A 178 9.55 38.64 13.17
N LEU A 179 8.51 38.03 13.75
CA LEU A 179 7.14 38.16 13.22
C LEU A 179 6.65 39.61 13.23
N ARG A 180 6.97 40.38 14.27
CA ARG A 180 6.61 41.80 14.34
C ARG A 180 7.35 42.64 13.30
N THR A 181 8.62 42.35 13.05
CA THR A 181 9.39 43.00 11.97
C THR A 181 8.74 42.76 10.61
N ILE A 182 8.40 41.49 10.29
CA ILE A 182 7.73 41.14 9.03
C ILE A 182 6.38 41.86 8.89
N LEU A 183 5.56 41.88 9.96
CA LEU A 183 4.27 42.57 9.95
C LEU A 183 4.42 44.09 9.79
N ALA A 184 5.49 44.69 10.33
CA ALA A 184 5.75 46.12 10.21
C ALA A 184 6.13 46.57 8.78
N GLU A 185 6.60 45.64 7.93
CA GLU A 185 6.86 45.88 6.51
C GLU A 185 5.56 46.00 5.68
N GLY A 186 4.40 45.71 6.27
CA GLY A 186 3.08 45.92 5.66
C GLY A 186 2.63 44.79 4.72
N GLU A 187 3.42 43.73 4.57
CA GLU A 187 3.07 42.54 3.78
C GLU A 187 2.38 41.46 4.65
N PRO A 188 1.23 40.89 4.21
CA PRO A 188 0.57 39.80 4.94
C PRO A 188 1.46 38.56 5.10
N LEU A 189 1.36 37.84 6.22
CA LEU A 189 2.16 36.63 6.50
C LEU A 189 2.02 35.54 5.43
N SER A 190 0.85 35.39 4.80
CA SER A 190 0.57 34.43 3.73
C SER A 190 0.97 34.88 2.32
N SER A 191 1.59 36.06 2.17
CA SER A 191 2.05 36.58 0.89
C SER A 191 3.57 36.48 0.77
N LEU A 192 4.08 36.46 -0.46
CA LEU A 192 5.51 36.54 -0.74
C LEU A 192 5.74 37.56 -1.86
N GLY A 193 6.54 38.60 -1.62
CA GLY A 193 6.82 39.65 -2.60
C GLY A 193 5.60 40.45 -3.04
N GLY A 194 4.64 40.65 -2.15
CA GLY A 194 3.35 41.31 -2.37
C GLY A 194 2.28 40.42 -3.00
N GLU A 195 2.62 39.17 -3.33
CA GLU A 195 1.74 38.23 -4.01
C GLU A 195 1.13 37.21 -3.03
N PRO A 196 -0.19 37.01 -2.99
CA PRO A 196 -0.81 36.01 -2.10
C PRO A 196 -0.44 34.58 -2.50
N MET A 197 -0.23 33.71 -1.51
CA MET A 197 0.09 32.29 -1.67
C MET A 197 -0.98 31.41 -0.99
N PRO A 198 -2.19 31.27 -1.58
CA PRO A 198 -3.21 30.40 -1.02
C PRO A 198 -2.70 28.94 -0.96
N PHE A 199 -3.04 28.20 0.10
CA PHE A 199 -2.56 26.83 0.38
C PHE A 199 -1.06 26.65 0.65
N LEU A 200 -0.24 27.68 0.44
CA LEU A 200 1.18 27.72 0.80
C LEU A 200 1.49 28.93 1.70
N GLY A 201 0.48 29.44 2.42
CA GLY A 201 0.60 30.65 3.23
C GLY A 201 1.49 30.48 4.46
N ASP A 202 1.47 29.27 5.04
CA ASP A 202 2.39 28.85 6.10
C ASP A 202 3.82 28.81 5.60
N LEU A 203 4.07 28.21 4.42
CA LEU A 203 5.39 28.16 3.82
C LEU A 203 5.89 29.57 3.45
N ALA A 204 5.03 30.44 2.89
CA ALA A 204 5.38 31.84 2.66
C ALA A 204 5.80 32.58 3.95
N MET A 205 5.09 32.33 5.06
CA MET A 205 5.47 32.85 6.38
C MET A 205 6.83 32.30 6.83
N TYR A 206 7.06 30.99 6.71
CA TYR A 206 8.32 30.36 7.08
C TYR A 206 9.51 30.90 6.29
N LEU A 207 9.36 31.10 4.98
CA LEU A 207 10.45 31.61 4.14
C LEU A 207 10.84 33.04 4.51
N LYS A 208 9.86 33.88 4.88
CA LYS A 208 10.15 35.23 5.41
C LYS A 208 10.89 35.17 6.73
N VAL A 209 10.47 34.30 7.65
CA VAL A 209 11.15 34.11 8.94
C VAL A 209 12.57 33.60 8.74
N LEU A 210 12.77 32.61 7.88
CA LEU A 210 14.08 32.01 7.58
C LEU A 210 15.03 32.95 6.84
N HIS A 211 14.54 34.07 6.32
CA HIS A 211 15.39 35.13 5.80
C HIS A 211 16.26 35.77 6.90
N PHE A 212 15.79 35.73 8.16
CA PHE A 212 16.46 36.32 9.32
C PHE A 212 17.37 35.36 10.09
N GLY A 213 17.35 34.05 9.81
CA GLY A 213 18.12 33.09 10.61
C GLY A 213 17.96 31.63 10.19
N HIS A 214 18.06 30.72 11.15
CA HIS A 214 18.08 29.27 10.95
C HIS A 214 16.87 28.57 11.57
N LEU A 215 16.61 27.36 11.09
CA LEU A 215 15.55 26.47 11.58
C LEU A 215 16.15 25.41 12.49
N ALA A 216 15.71 25.33 13.75
CA ALA A 216 15.92 24.13 14.55
C ALA A 216 14.82 23.09 14.25
N LEU A 217 15.21 21.84 14.07
CA LEU A 217 14.31 20.70 13.90
C LEU A 217 14.56 19.70 15.03
N VAL A 218 13.54 19.50 15.85
CA VAL A 218 13.51 18.49 16.92
C VAL A 218 13.01 17.17 16.33
N CYS A 219 13.77 16.08 16.50
CA CYS A 219 13.43 14.80 15.88
C CYS A 219 12.22 14.12 16.54
N GLN A 220 11.95 14.44 17.81
CA GLN A 220 10.80 13.91 18.54
C GLN A 220 9.47 14.36 17.92
N THR A 221 8.47 13.47 17.94
CA THR A 221 7.08 13.83 17.62
C THR A 221 6.49 14.65 18.76
N LEU A 222 6.27 15.94 18.56
CA LEU A 222 5.74 16.85 19.60
C LEU A 222 4.32 17.37 19.31
N SER A 223 3.77 17.02 18.15
CA SER A 223 2.44 17.44 17.73
C SER A 223 1.76 16.35 16.89
N GLN A 224 0.43 16.38 16.87
CA GLN A 224 -0.39 15.54 16.02
C GLN A 224 -1.26 16.44 15.14
N TYR A 225 -1.12 16.27 13.83
CA TYR A 225 -1.81 17.05 12.80
C TYR A 225 -3.01 16.28 12.26
N ARG A 226 -4.21 16.85 12.35
CA ARG A 226 -5.44 16.13 12.01
C ARG A 226 -5.85 16.33 10.55
N ILE A 227 -6.10 15.22 9.85
CA ILE A 227 -6.62 15.22 8.49
C ILE A 227 -8.07 14.73 8.47
N SER A 228 -8.94 15.56 7.93
CA SER A 228 -10.36 15.28 7.74
C SER A 228 -10.68 15.18 6.25
N ARG A 229 -11.39 14.13 5.82
CA ARG A 229 -11.67 13.89 4.40
C ARG A 229 -12.59 14.95 3.83
N SER A 230 -13.58 15.38 4.62
CA SER A 230 -14.51 16.44 4.24
C SER A 230 -13.78 17.74 3.90
N GLN A 231 -12.65 18.02 4.56
CA GLN A 231 -11.78 19.16 4.27
C GLN A 231 -10.91 18.93 3.02
N SER A 232 -10.31 17.75 2.87
CA SER A 232 -9.49 17.40 1.69
C SER A 232 -10.29 17.38 0.40
N LEU A 233 -11.49 16.77 0.40
CA LEU A 233 -12.39 16.71 -0.74
C LEU A 233 -12.85 18.10 -1.15
N ALA A 234 -13.34 18.92 -0.21
CA ALA A 234 -13.75 20.30 -0.49
C ALA A 234 -12.62 21.12 -1.15
N THR A 235 -11.38 20.87 -0.74
CA THR A 235 -10.20 21.52 -1.33
C THR A 235 -9.91 21.01 -2.75
N ALA A 236 -10.01 19.70 -2.97
CA ALA A 236 -9.76 19.06 -4.26
C ALA A 236 -10.81 19.42 -5.32
N THR A 237 -12.09 19.51 -4.96
CA THR A 237 -13.18 19.75 -5.93
C THR A 237 -13.31 21.22 -6.32
N GLU A 238 -13.05 22.16 -5.41
CA GLU A 238 -13.31 23.59 -5.66
C GLU A 238 -12.07 24.39 -6.10
N LYS A 239 -10.85 23.92 -5.84
CA LYS A 239 -9.63 24.78 -5.91
C LYS A 239 -8.36 24.09 -6.45
N ALA A 240 -8.45 22.96 -7.14
CA ALA A 240 -7.28 22.24 -7.68
C ALA A 240 -6.40 23.12 -8.60
N ASP A 241 -7.01 23.94 -9.45
CA ASP A 241 -6.30 24.86 -10.34
C ASP A 241 -5.51 25.91 -9.54
N VAL A 242 -6.11 26.48 -8.50
CA VAL A 242 -5.47 27.47 -7.61
C VAL A 242 -4.27 26.87 -6.87
N VAL A 243 -4.38 25.62 -6.42
CA VAL A 243 -3.27 24.89 -5.79
C VAL A 243 -2.11 24.71 -6.78
N SER A 244 -2.41 24.23 -7.99
CA SER A 244 -1.43 24.01 -9.06
C SER A 244 -0.73 25.31 -9.48
N GLU A 245 -1.49 26.39 -9.66
CA GLU A 245 -0.97 27.71 -9.98
C GLU A 245 -0.06 28.24 -8.87
N THR A 246 -0.45 28.10 -7.61
CA THR A 246 0.36 28.61 -6.49
C THR A 246 1.69 27.85 -6.34
N HIS A 247 1.68 26.52 -6.52
CA HIS A 247 2.90 25.70 -6.51
C HIS A 247 3.88 26.07 -7.64
N LYS A 248 3.37 26.49 -8.81
CA LYS A 248 4.21 27.02 -9.91
C LYS A 248 4.71 28.43 -9.64
N LYS A 249 3.89 29.26 -8.98
CA LYS A 249 4.16 30.68 -8.73
C LYS A 249 5.24 30.90 -7.68
N MET A 250 5.20 30.20 -6.54
CA MET A 250 6.09 30.45 -5.41
C MET A 250 7.60 30.33 -5.79
N PRO A 251 8.06 29.29 -6.50
CA PRO A 251 9.45 29.22 -7.01
C PRO A 251 9.92 30.45 -7.78
N LEU A 252 9.05 30.98 -8.65
CA LEU A 252 9.35 32.13 -9.50
C LEU A 252 9.46 33.41 -8.66
N VAL A 253 8.61 33.55 -7.65
CA VAL A 253 8.65 34.69 -6.73
C VAL A 253 9.90 34.67 -5.86
N ILE A 254 10.30 33.51 -5.32
CA ILE A 254 11.55 33.36 -4.55
C ILE A 254 12.76 33.80 -5.41
N LYS A 255 12.80 33.37 -6.68
CA LYS A 255 13.84 33.75 -7.64
C LYS A 255 13.81 35.27 -7.95
N LYS A 256 12.62 35.86 -8.12
CA LYS A 256 12.44 37.31 -8.34
C LYS A 256 12.89 38.16 -7.16
N LEU A 257 12.69 37.68 -5.93
CA LEU A 257 13.12 38.34 -4.70
C LEU A 257 14.65 38.26 -4.48
N GLY A 258 15.38 37.49 -5.31
CA GLY A 258 16.82 37.30 -5.16
C GLY A 258 17.19 36.43 -3.96
N TRP A 259 16.25 35.60 -3.47
CA TRP A 259 16.48 34.72 -2.31
C TRP A 259 17.01 33.34 -2.70
N TYR A 260 17.07 33.06 -4.01
CA TYR A 260 17.63 31.84 -4.57
C TYR A 260 19.13 31.99 -4.86
N ASP A 261 19.94 31.03 -4.42
CA ASP A 261 21.38 30.96 -4.74
C ASP A 261 21.67 29.92 -5.84
N PRO A 262 21.89 30.34 -7.11
CA PRO A 262 22.16 29.43 -8.22
C PRO A 262 23.55 28.79 -8.18
N SER A 263 24.45 29.25 -7.29
CA SER A 263 25.81 28.69 -7.19
C SER A 263 25.86 27.38 -6.40
N ARG A 264 24.79 27.05 -5.68
CA ARG A 264 24.67 25.85 -4.85
C ARG A 264 24.05 24.69 -5.66
N LYS A 265 24.30 23.46 -5.22
CA LYS A 265 23.60 22.29 -5.75
C LYS A 265 22.15 22.31 -5.28
N GLN A 266 21.22 22.09 -6.20
CA GLN A 266 19.77 22.24 -5.99
C GLN A 266 19.22 21.43 -4.79
N ASP A 267 19.83 20.27 -4.51
CA ASP A 267 19.34 19.35 -3.46
C ASP A 267 20.13 19.42 -2.13
N HIS A 268 21.17 20.26 -2.06
CA HIS A 268 22.09 20.29 -0.90
C HIS A 268 21.88 21.51 0.00
N ILE A 269 21.69 21.25 1.29
CA ILE A 269 21.60 22.30 2.31
C ILE A 269 22.67 22.09 3.39
N ARG A 270 23.03 23.17 4.08
CA ARG A 270 23.87 23.09 5.27
C ARG A 270 23.04 22.70 6.49
N ILE A 271 23.52 21.67 7.21
CA ILE A 271 22.92 21.11 8.42
C ILE A 271 23.97 20.97 9.51
N ALA A 272 23.63 21.37 10.74
CA ALA A 272 24.46 21.21 11.93
C ALA A 272 23.69 20.43 13.03
N PRO A 273 24.32 19.58 13.85
CA PRO A 273 23.67 19.04 15.05
C PRO A 273 23.28 20.18 16.00
N LEU A 274 22.11 20.12 16.62
CA LEU A 274 21.66 21.16 17.56
C LEU A 274 22.60 21.30 18.76
N SER A 275 23.33 20.26 19.12
CA SER A 275 24.37 20.33 20.17
C SER A 275 25.51 21.29 19.82
N HIS A 276 25.81 21.47 18.52
CA HIS A 276 26.88 22.30 17.96
C HIS A 276 26.34 23.10 16.75
N PRO A 277 25.47 24.10 16.98
CA PRO A 277 24.68 24.77 15.94
C PRO A 277 25.51 25.59 14.92
N GLU A 278 26.80 25.76 15.18
CA GLU A 278 27.76 26.48 14.34
C GLU A 278 28.49 25.55 13.34
N GLN A 279 28.42 24.23 13.54
CA GLN A 279 29.19 23.25 12.77
C GLN A 279 28.39 22.70 11.58
N PHE A 280 28.18 23.53 10.57
CA PHE A 280 27.44 23.14 9.37
C PHE A 280 28.21 22.19 8.46
N THR A 281 27.51 21.19 7.96
CA THR A 281 27.96 20.25 6.92
C THR A 281 26.97 20.25 5.77
N GLU A 282 27.44 20.12 4.53
CA GLU A 282 26.52 20.01 3.37
C GLU A 282 25.96 18.59 3.26
N GLN A 283 24.64 18.49 3.12
CA GLN A 283 23.93 17.22 2.99
C GLN A 283 22.82 17.32 1.94
N ASN A 284 22.51 16.20 1.27
CA ASN A 284 21.41 16.11 0.31
C ASN A 284 20.08 15.85 1.04
N LEU A 285 19.26 16.89 1.24
CA LEU A 285 18.03 16.75 2.03
C LEU A 285 16.97 15.91 1.31
N LEU A 286 16.83 16.06 -0.01
CA LEU A 286 15.82 15.31 -0.76
C LEU A 286 16.11 13.81 -0.74
N GLN A 287 17.40 13.44 -0.75
CA GLN A 287 17.82 12.07 -0.55
C GLN A 287 17.46 11.56 0.85
N GLU A 288 17.77 12.30 1.91
CA GLU A 288 17.40 11.91 3.29
C GLU A 288 15.88 11.76 3.46
N ILE A 289 15.08 12.66 2.89
CA ILE A 289 13.62 12.56 2.86
C ILE A 289 13.17 11.26 2.18
N ALA A 290 13.70 10.96 0.99
CA ALA A 290 13.33 9.75 0.26
C ALA A 290 13.70 8.49 1.05
N LEU A 291 14.89 8.46 1.67
CA LEU A 291 15.36 7.35 2.50
C LEU A 291 14.47 7.16 3.74
N SER A 292 14.11 8.25 4.40
CA SER A 292 13.21 8.21 5.56
C SER A 292 11.81 7.73 5.20
N ALA A 293 11.28 8.14 4.04
CA ALA A 293 9.97 7.69 3.58
C ALA A 293 9.94 6.17 3.35
N VAL A 294 11.01 5.60 2.79
CA VAL A 294 11.17 4.14 2.63
C VAL A 294 11.20 3.44 3.99
N ASN A 295 12.00 3.92 4.94
CA ASN A 295 12.05 3.36 6.30
C ASN A 295 10.69 3.42 7.01
N SER A 296 9.99 4.55 6.89
CA SER A 296 8.69 4.75 7.52
C SER A 296 7.63 3.82 6.93
N ARG A 297 7.67 3.59 5.60
CA ARG A 297 6.85 2.60 4.92
C ARG A 297 7.11 1.19 5.46
N LEU A 298 8.39 0.79 5.55
CA LEU A 298 8.80 -0.51 6.09
C LEU A 298 8.36 -0.70 7.56
N ASN A 299 8.55 0.31 8.40
CA ASN A 299 8.16 0.25 9.81
C ASN A 299 6.64 0.08 9.97
N ARG A 300 5.84 0.78 9.16
CA ARG A 300 4.38 0.59 9.15
C ARG A 300 4.00 -0.81 8.70
N TRP A 301 4.61 -1.27 7.60
CA TRP A 301 4.38 -2.59 7.06
C TRP A 301 4.65 -3.69 8.10
N LEU A 302 5.72 -3.57 8.89
CA LEU A 302 6.02 -4.46 10.02
C LEU A 302 5.05 -4.29 11.20
N ALA A 303 4.64 -3.06 11.53
CA ALA A 303 3.76 -2.79 12.66
C ALA A 303 2.37 -3.44 12.48
N GLU A 304 1.90 -3.55 11.24
CA GLU A 304 0.63 -4.21 10.88
C GLU A 304 0.68 -5.74 10.93
N ARG A 305 1.87 -6.35 10.89
CA ARG A 305 2.08 -7.81 10.94
C ARG A 305 2.02 -8.36 12.36
N LYS A 306 0.86 -8.20 12.99
CA LYS A 306 0.55 -8.72 14.32
C LYS A 306 -0.79 -9.41 14.33
N LEU A 307 -0.88 -10.54 15.01
CA LEU A 307 -2.14 -11.23 15.23
C LEU A 307 -3.03 -10.38 16.14
N TYR A 308 -4.33 -10.35 15.85
CA TYR A 308 -5.32 -9.79 16.76
C TYR A 308 -5.38 -10.57 18.09
N PRO A 309 -5.81 -9.96 19.20
CA PRO A 309 -5.90 -10.64 20.50
C PRO A 309 -6.64 -11.99 20.43
N VAL A 310 -7.76 -12.07 19.70
CA VAL A 310 -8.50 -13.33 19.53
C VAL A 310 -7.72 -14.35 18.70
N GLN A 311 -7.00 -13.92 17.66
CA GLN A 311 -6.16 -14.80 16.85
C GLN A 311 -4.94 -15.31 17.62
N GLN A 312 -4.37 -14.50 18.51
CA GLN A 312 -3.30 -14.93 19.41
C GLN A 312 -3.78 -16.08 20.31
N GLN A 313 -4.99 -15.96 20.86
CA GLN A 313 -5.59 -17.03 21.65
C GLN A 313 -5.85 -18.29 20.82
N GLN A 314 -6.41 -18.14 19.61
CA GLN A 314 -6.63 -19.27 18.69
C GLN A 314 -5.32 -19.99 18.32
N ALA A 315 -4.22 -19.25 18.12
CA ALA A 315 -2.91 -19.83 17.87
C ALA A 315 -2.37 -20.59 19.09
N LEU A 316 -2.51 -20.02 20.30
CA LEU A 316 -2.13 -20.69 21.55
C LEU A 316 -2.89 -22.00 21.73
N ASP A 317 -4.21 -21.99 21.53
CA ASP A 317 -5.06 -23.17 21.68
C ASP A 317 -4.68 -24.26 20.65
N PHE A 318 -4.42 -23.86 19.40
CA PHE A 318 -4.00 -24.77 18.33
C PHE A 318 -2.67 -25.47 18.67
N PHE A 319 -1.65 -24.72 19.08
CA PHE A 319 -0.34 -25.31 19.41
C PHE A 319 -0.36 -26.10 20.73
N ALA A 320 -1.20 -25.72 21.70
CA ALA A 320 -1.38 -26.49 22.93
C ALA A 320 -2.02 -27.87 22.67
N ALA A 321 -2.84 -27.98 21.62
CA ALA A 321 -3.46 -29.25 21.22
C ALA A 321 -2.50 -30.19 20.44
N GLN A 322 -1.32 -29.73 20.03
CA GLN A 322 -0.36 -30.56 19.29
C GLN A 322 0.52 -31.39 20.22
N SER A 323 0.73 -32.65 19.85
CA SER A 323 1.51 -33.61 20.65
C SER A 323 3.03 -33.38 20.59
N ALA A 324 3.53 -32.64 19.60
CA ALA A 324 4.95 -32.38 19.39
C ALA A 324 5.18 -30.96 18.88
N CYS A 325 6.08 -30.24 19.56
CA CYS A 325 6.48 -28.87 19.21
C CYS A 325 7.87 -28.92 18.56
N PRO A 326 8.06 -28.36 17.35
CA PRO A 326 9.38 -28.26 16.73
C PRO A 326 10.43 -27.64 17.67
N ARG A 327 11.57 -28.31 17.79
CA ARG A 327 12.73 -27.85 18.55
C ARG A 327 13.75 -27.25 17.61
N CYS A 328 14.07 -25.97 17.78
CA CYS A 328 15.05 -25.25 16.98
C CYS A 328 16.28 -24.91 17.81
N THR A 329 17.46 -25.32 17.34
CA THR A 329 18.74 -24.87 17.88
C THR A 329 19.21 -23.65 17.09
N VAL A 330 19.43 -22.55 17.79
CA VAL A 330 19.97 -21.30 17.24
C VAL A 330 21.43 -21.17 17.64
N TYR A 331 22.29 -21.27 16.65
CA TYR A 331 23.70 -20.92 16.77
C TYR A 331 23.86 -19.42 16.58
N ILE A 332 24.36 -18.73 17.61
CA ILE A 332 24.66 -17.29 17.54
C ILE A 332 26.17 -17.13 17.42
N ASP A 333 26.62 -16.61 16.28
CA ASP A 333 28.01 -16.26 16.04
C ASP A 333 28.39 -15.00 16.82
N ALA A 334 29.08 -15.23 17.93
CA ALA A 334 29.60 -14.22 18.84
C ALA A 334 31.11 -13.97 18.62
N ARG A 335 31.69 -14.45 17.51
CA ARG A 335 33.10 -14.22 17.20
C ARG A 335 33.33 -12.75 16.95
N ASN A 336 34.15 -12.12 17.80
CA ASN A 336 34.45 -10.69 17.75
C ASN A 336 33.23 -9.77 17.95
N SER A 337 32.18 -10.24 18.64
CA SER A 337 31.01 -9.41 18.96
C SER A 337 31.15 -8.69 20.29
N GLU A 338 30.47 -7.56 20.43
CA GLU A 338 30.30 -6.84 21.69
C GLU A 338 29.05 -7.31 22.45
N ARG A 339 29.00 -7.08 23.77
CA ARG A 339 27.84 -7.39 24.63
C ARG A 339 26.53 -6.88 24.03
N ASN A 340 26.50 -5.65 23.53
CA ASN A 340 25.29 -5.05 22.97
C ASN A 340 24.76 -5.80 21.74
N ALA A 341 25.65 -6.34 20.90
CA ALA A 341 25.27 -7.11 19.73
C ALA A 341 24.66 -8.46 20.13
N TRP A 342 25.29 -9.16 21.08
CA TRP A 342 24.74 -10.39 21.66
C TRP A 342 23.38 -10.14 22.31
N ASP A 343 23.29 -9.16 23.20
CA ASP A 343 22.06 -8.84 23.94
C ASP A 343 20.92 -8.50 22.98
N ARG A 344 21.20 -7.80 21.87
CA ARG A 344 20.19 -7.52 20.84
C ARG A 344 19.60 -8.80 20.24
N THR A 345 20.45 -9.75 19.83
CA THR A 345 19.99 -11.02 19.24
C THR A 345 19.33 -11.91 20.28
N PHE A 346 19.96 -12.09 21.43
CA PHE A 346 19.46 -12.91 22.53
C PHE A 346 18.10 -12.42 23.05
N ASN A 347 17.95 -11.11 23.29
CA ASN A 347 16.68 -10.54 23.74
C ASN A 347 15.59 -10.65 22.67
N SER A 348 15.93 -10.61 21.37
CA SER A 348 14.93 -10.83 20.32
C SER A 348 14.35 -12.25 20.30
N LEU A 349 15.07 -13.25 20.84
CA LEU A 349 14.60 -14.62 21.04
C LEU A 349 13.79 -14.80 22.35
N SER A 350 13.90 -13.86 23.29
CA SER A 350 13.27 -13.98 24.61
C SER A 350 11.74 -13.88 24.59
N HIS A 351 11.16 -13.36 23.50
CA HIS A 351 9.72 -13.41 23.25
C HIS A 351 9.35 -14.84 22.83
N GLN A 352 8.89 -15.65 23.78
CA GLN A 352 8.37 -16.98 23.49
C GLN A 352 7.21 -16.88 22.49
N VAL A 353 7.36 -17.56 21.35
CA VAL A 353 6.30 -17.73 20.36
C VAL A 353 5.73 -19.13 20.53
N ALA A 354 4.40 -19.23 20.57
CA ALA A 354 3.72 -20.51 20.66
C ALA A 354 4.11 -21.40 19.47
N GLY A 355 4.29 -22.70 19.72
CA GLY A 355 4.56 -23.67 18.66
C GLY A 355 6.01 -23.86 18.24
N VAL A 356 6.99 -23.16 18.84
CA VAL A 356 8.43 -23.46 18.65
C VAL A 356 9.17 -23.34 19.98
N SER A 357 10.09 -24.28 20.24
CA SER A 357 11.00 -24.22 21.38
C SER A 357 12.44 -23.98 20.93
N TRP A 358 13.17 -23.16 21.68
CA TRP A 358 14.49 -22.66 21.29
C TRP A 358 15.58 -23.18 22.22
N GLN A 359 16.67 -23.67 21.64
CA GLN A 359 17.94 -23.90 22.32
C GLN A 359 18.98 -22.96 21.74
N ILE A 360 19.75 -22.28 22.58
CA ILE A 360 20.75 -21.30 22.14
C ILE A 360 22.15 -21.85 22.40
N ILE A 361 23.01 -21.79 21.39
CA ILE A 361 24.43 -22.17 21.47
C ILE A 361 25.27 -21.02 20.90
N ALA A 362 26.27 -20.55 21.64
CA ALA A 362 27.18 -19.51 21.19
C ALA A 362 28.35 -20.11 20.40
N LEU A 363 28.66 -19.53 19.23
CA LEU A 363 29.89 -19.80 18.49
C LEU A 363 30.91 -18.71 18.84
N ILE A 364 32.09 -19.11 19.31
CA ILE A 364 33.10 -18.18 19.83
C ILE A 364 34.51 -18.51 19.29
N ASN A 365 35.44 -17.56 19.42
CA ASN A 365 36.87 -17.79 19.21
C ASN A 365 37.59 -17.99 20.56
N GLU A 366 37.32 -17.10 21.51
CA GLU A 366 37.85 -17.18 22.87
C GLU A 366 36.71 -17.04 23.88
N HIS A 367 36.98 -17.30 25.16
CA HIS A 367 35.93 -17.21 26.18
C HIS A 367 35.33 -15.80 26.23
N VAL A 368 34.01 -15.73 26.31
CA VAL A 368 33.25 -14.48 26.28
C VAL A 368 32.53 -14.29 27.62
N ASP A 369 33.02 -13.35 28.44
CA ASP A 369 32.57 -13.15 29.83
C ASP A 369 31.15 -12.58 29.96
N TYR A 370 30.58 -12.05 28.87
CA TYR A 370 29.26 -11.42 28.91
C TYR A 370 28.08 -12.36 28.65
N LEU A 371 28.35 -13.62 28.26
CA LEU A 371 27.31 -14.60 27.97
C LEU A 371 26.57 -15.02 29.26
N PRO A 372 25.25 -15.21 29.22
CA PRO A 372 24.49 -15.71 30.38
C PRO A 372 25.03 -17.05 30.89
N ALA A 373 25.02 -17.24 32.23
CA ALA A 373 25.45 -18.49 32.85
C ALA A 373 24.64 -19.68 32.32
N GLY A 374 25.33 -20.76 31.94
CA GLY A 374 24.71 -21.95 31.35
C GLY A 374 24.51 -21.90 29.83
N THR A 375 24.88 -20.80 29.17
CA THR A 375 24.93 -20.76 27.69
C THR A 375 26.04 -21.68 27.20
N GLU A 376 25.67 -22.67 26.39
CA GLU A 376 26.63 -23.60 25.78
C GLU A 376 27.48 -22.87 24.73
N GLN A 377 28.78 -23.20 24.65
CA GLN A 377 29.75 -22.51 23.80
C GLN A 377 30.53 -23.51 22.95
N ILE A 378 30.68 -23.21 21.66
CA ILE A 378 31.51 -23.99 20.72
C ILE A 378 32.59 -23.07 20.16
N ARG A 379 33.85 -23.52 20.26
CA ARG A 379 35.01 -22.81 19.73
C ARG A 379 35.24 -23.16 18.26
N LEU A 380 35.10 -22.19 17.37
CA LEU A 380 35.30 -22.37 15.92
C LEU A 380 36.71 -21.96 15.44
N ASP A 381 37.48 -21.27 16.28
CA ASP A 381 38.86 -20.87 15.98
C ASP A 381 39.86 -22.04 16.04
N LEU A 382 39.50 -23.12 16.72
CA LEU A 382 40.30 -24.33 16.81
C LEU A 382 40.29 -25.09 15.47
N PRO A 383 41.37 -25.82 15.12
CA PRO A 383 41.44 -26.63 13.89
C PRO A 383 40.27 -27.60 13.73
N ASP A 384 39.78 -28.17 14.85
CA ASP A 384 38.67 -29.11 14.89
C ASP A 384 37.31 -28.44 15.20
N GLY A 385 37.22 -27.11 15.14
CA GLY A 385 36.05 -26.35 15.58
C GLY A 385 34.75 -26.72 14.83
N LEU A 386 34.82 -26.93 13.51
CA LEU A 386 33.68 -27.44 12.74
C LEU A 386 33.36 -28.91 13.05
N GLU A 387 34.34 -29.72 13.43
CA GLU A 387 34.08 -31.11 13.84
C GLU A 387 33.42 -31.17 15.23
N ALA A 388 33.75 -30.23 16.12
CA ALA A 388 33.04 -30.04 17.38
C ALA A 388 31.57 -29.65 17.13
N LEU A 389 31.31 -28.74 16.18
CA LEU A 389 29.97 -28.38 15.75
C LEU A 389 29.21 -29.59 15.18
N ASN A 390 29.85 -30.39 14.33
CA ASN A 390 29.28 -31.62 13.77
C ASN A 390 28.94 -32.66 14.84
N THR A 391 29.86 -32.86 15.80
CA THR A 391 29.64 -33.72 16.95
C THR A 391 28.43 -33.27 17.74
N LYS A 392 28.32 -31.96 18.01
CA LYS A 392 27.16 -31.41 18.69
C LYS A 392 25.86 -31.67 17.94
N ASN A 393 25.83 -31.45 16.63
CA ASN A 393 24.64 -31.72 15.81
C ASN A 393 24.19 -33.20 15.83
N ARG A 394 25.10 -34.15 16.07
CA ARG A 394 24.76 -35.57 16.26
C ARG A 394 24.08 -35.83 17.60
N GLU A 395 24.45 -35.08 18.64
CA GLU A 395 23.95 -35.22 20.01
C GLU A 395 22.65 -34.44 20.26
N LEU A 396 22.40 -33.38 19.49
CA LEU A 396 21.21 -32.54 19.63
C LEU A 396 19.92 -33.32 19.36
N SER A 397 18.93 -33.09 20.22
CA SER A 397 17.56 -33.56 20.02
C SER A 397 16.69 -32.60 19.19
N SER A 398 17.25 -31.47 18.73
CA SER A 398 16.51 -30.46 17.94
C SER A 398 16.19 -30.96 16.53
N ASP A 399 15.06 -30.53 15.99
CA ASP A 399 14.62 -30.85 14.65
C ASP A 399 15.27 -29.92 13.61
N TRP A 400 15.47 -28.64 13.97
CA TRP A 400 15.96 -27.59 13.09
C TRP A 400 17.19 -26.88 13.65
N LEU A 401 18.05 -26.40 12.76
CA LEU A 401 19.25 -25.62 13.05
C LEU A 401 19.17 -24.27 12.33
N LEU A 402 19.44 -23.17 13.03
CA LEU A 402 19.48 -21.81 12.49
C LEU A 402 20.78 -21.12 12.91
N PHE A 403 21.41 -20.38 12.00
CA PHE A 403 22.65 -19.64 12.24
C PHE A 403 22.42 -18.13 12.12
N LEU A 404 22.78 -17.40 13.19
CA LEU A 404 22.61 -15.96 13.30
C LEU A 404 23.93 -15.29 13.68
N ASP A 405 24.19 -14.10 13.15
CA ASP A 405 25.27 -13.26 13.65
C ASP A 405 24.80 -12.49 14.88
N ALA A 406 25.67 -12.33 15.88
CA ALA A 406 25.39 -11.42 16.99
C ALA A 406 25.16 -9.99 16.45
N GLY A 407 24.06 -9.37 16.88
CA GLY A 407 23.58 -8.06 16.43
C GLY A 407 22.33 -8.15 15.54
N CYS A 408 22.06 -9.29 14.92
CA CYS A 408 20.79 -9.51 14.21
C CYS A 408 19.61 -9.48 15.17
N GLN A 409 18.42 -9.13 14.67
CA GLN A 409 17.19 -9.10 15.44
C GLN A 409 16.13 -9.97 14.76
N LEU A 410 15.60 -10.97 15.47
CA LEU A 410 14.45 -11.71 14.95
C LEU A 410 13.19 -10.87 15.04
N LEU A 411 12.37 -10.97 14.00
CA LEU A 411 11.13 -10.23 13.86
C LEU A 411 9.98 -11.06 14.45
N SER A 412 9.15 -10.43 15.28
CA SER A 412 7.99 -11.10 15.89
C SER A 412 7.03 -11.71 14.84
N SER A 413 6.79 -11.01 13.73
CA SER A 413 5.98 -11.49 12.61
C SER A 413 6.59 -12.72 11.94
N GLY A 414 7.91 -12.70 11.73
CA GLY A 414 8.70 -13.81 11.21
C GLY A 414 8.65 -15.05 12.09
N LEU A 415 8.76 -14.88 13.41
CA LEU A 415 8.64 -15.99 14.37
C LEU A 415 7.25 -16.63 14.36
N VAL A 416 6.19 -15.82 14.28
CA VAL A 416 4.80 -16.32 14.16
C VAL A 416 4.62 -17.09 12.86
N ALA A 417 5.07 -16.54 11.72
CA ALA A 417 4.99 -17.24 10.43
C ALA A 417 5.81 -18.53 10.43
N LEU A 418 7.02 -18.50 11.00
CA LEU A 418 7.89 -19.66 11.12
C LEU A 418 7.24 -20.79 11.94
N SER A 419 6.64 -20.48 13.11
CA SER A 419 5.96 -21.48 13.93
C SER A 419 4.85 -22.23 13.17
N SER A 420 4.15 -21.50 12.30
CA SER A 420 3.09 -22.05 11.47
C SER A 420 3.64 -22.97 10.38
N VAL A 421 4.76 -22.59 9.73
CA VAL A 421 5.38 -23.38 8.66
C VAL A 421 6.09 -24.63 9.18
N LEU A 422 6.83 -24.55 10.29
CA LEU A 422 7.64 -25.67 10.80
C LEU A 422 6.80 -26.91 11.14
N SER A 423 5.54 -26.71 11.56
CA SER A 423 4.59 -27.81 11.82
C SER A 423 4.29 -28.70 10.59
N ARG A 424 4.54 -28.19 9.38
CA ARG A 424 4.25 -28.86 8.09
C ARG A 424 5.50 -29.12 7.24
N ALA A 425 6.68 -28.74 7.73
CA ALA A 425 7.92 -28.79 6.98
C ALA A 425 8.67 -30.13 7.08
N SER A 426 8.02 -31.21 7.52
CA SER A 426 8.67 -32.52 7.75
C SER A 426 9.27 -33.15 6.48
N GLN A 427 8.79 -32.76 5.30
CA GLN A 427 9.30 -33.24 4.01
C GLN A 427 10.46 -32.41 3.46
N LEU A 428 10.75 -31.25 4.04
CA LEU A 428 11.78 -30.32 3.58
C LEU A 428 13.12 -30.62 4.25
N ASP A 429 14.21 -30.35 3.54
CA ASP A 429 15.58 -30.49 4.06
C ASP A 429 16.11 -29.17 4.59
N ALA A 430 15.69 -28.06 3.99
CA ALA A 430 15.96 -26.73 4.47
C ALA A 430 14.83 -25.76 4.10
N ILE A 431 14.77 -24.65 4.81
CA ILE A 431 13.86 -23.52 4.53
C ILE A 431 14.69 -22.24 4.56
N TYR A 432 14.66 -21.45 3.50
CA TYR A 432 15.23 -20.10 3.55
C TYR A 432 14.13 -19.07 3.75
N THR A 433 14.47 -17.93 4.35
CA THR A 433 13.50 -16.89 4.68
C THR A 433 13.75 -15.63 3.87
N ASP A 434 12.84 -14.67 3.89
CA ASP A 434 13.21 -13.29 3.56
C ASP A 434 13.98 -12.67 4.74
N ILE A 435 14.64 -11.53 4.50
CA ILE A 435 15.34 -10.76 5.53
C ILE A 435 15.13 -9.27 5.34
N ILE A 436 15.37 -8.50 6.39
CA ILE A 436 15.58 -7.05 6.31
C ILE A 436 17.06 -6.79 6.44
N CYS A 437 17.67 -6.09 5.49
CA CYS A 437 19.07 -5.74 5.56
C CYS A 437 19.35 -4.40 4.88
N PRO A 438 20.48 -3.75 5.16
CA PRO A 438 20.90 -2.60 4.38
C PRO A 438 21.18 -3.04 2.93
N LEU A 439 20.55 -2.39 1.95
CA LEU A 439 20.78 -2.67 0.53
C LEU A 439 21.57 -1.52 -0.12
N GLY A 440 22.69 -1.83 -0.80
CA GLY A 440 23.42 -0.86 -1.63
C GLY A 440 23.94 0.39 -0.90
N GLY A 441 24.30 0.28 0.39
CA GLY A 441 24.77 1.41 1.20
C GLY A 441 23.67 2.39 1.66
N LYS A 442 22.40 1.99 1.50
CA LYS A 442 21.17 2.74 1.86
C LYS A 442 20.52 2.13 3.13
N PRO A 443 19.36 2.64 3.59
CA PRO A 443 18.66 2.14 4.77
C PRO A 443 18.28 0.66 4.70
N LEU A 444 17.74 0.17 5.80
CA LEU A 444 17.13 -1.15 5.88
C LEU A 444 15.98 -1.25 4.89
N ASP A 445 16.01 -2.30 4.08
CA ASP A 445 14.93 -2.65 3.16
C ASP A 445 14.74 -4.17 3.17
N THR A 446 13.64 -4.64 2.60
CA THR A 446 13.33 -6.07 2.51
C THR A 446 14.03 -6.72 1.33
N LEU A 447 14.79 -7.77 1.62
CA LEU A 447 15.24 -8.74 0.63
C LEU A 447 14.18 -9.83 0.49
N CYS A 448 13.14 -9.52 -0.28
CA CYS A 448 12.06 -10.41 -0.70
C CYS A 448 12.53 -11.33 -1.83
N ARG A 449 12.89 -12.57 -1.50
CA ARG A 449 13.41 -13.54 -2.46
C ARG A 449 12.27 -14.22 -3.23
N PRO A 450 12.45 -14.63 -4.50
CA PRO A 450 11.47 -15.49 -5.16
C PRO A 450 11.46 -16.89 -4.53
N ASP A 451 10.58 -17.77 -5.01
CA ASP A 451 10.69 -19.21 -4.76
C ASP A 451 12.05 -19.76 -5.27
N PHE A 452 12.39 -20.97 -4.85
CA PHE A 452 13.75 -21.47 -4.99
C PHE A 452 14.20 -21.47 -6.46
N ASN A 453 15.29 -20.75 -6.72
CA ASN A 453 15.83 -20.52 -8.05
C ASN A 453 17.33 -20.82 -8.03
N LEU A 454 17.70 -22.01 -8.53
CA LEU A 454 19.09 -22.47 -8.49
C LEU A 454 20.01 -21.55 -9.29
N ASP A 455 19.58 -21.13 -10.48
CA ASP A 455 20.37 -20.22 -11.33
C ASP A 455 20.64 -18.89 -10.62
N LEU A 456 19.62 -18.33 -9.96
CA LEU A 456 19.79 -17.12 -9.16
C LEU A 456 20.68 -17.35 -7.91
N LEU A 457 20.61 -18.52 -7.27
CA LEU A 457 21.50 -18.89 -6.16
C LEU A 457 22.96 -18.98 -6.63
N LEU A 458 23.22 -19.58 -7.80
CA LEU A 458 24.57 -19.69 -8.36
C LEU A 458 25.12 -18.34 -8.82
N SER A 459 24.27 -17.48 -9.42
CA SER A 459 24.66 -16.14 -9.83
C SER A 459 24.80 -15.17 -8.67
N THR A 460 23.99 -15.28 -7.62
CA THR A 460 24.00 -14.35 -6.47
C THR A 460 24.01 -15.06 -5.11
N PRO A 461 25.02 -15.91 -4.80
CA PRO A 461 25.08 -16.65 -3.54
C PRO A 461 24.92 -15.75 -2.32
N GLY A 462 25.59 -14.59 -2.32
CA GLY A 462 25.50 -13.63 -1.23
C GLY A 462 24.07 -13.23 -0.88
N GLN A 463 23.15 -13.17 -1.84
CA GLN A 463 21.77 -12.75 -1.58
C GLN A 463 20.82 -13.93 -1.31
N MET A 464 21.06 -15.10 -1.90
CA MET A 464 20.17 -16.27 -1.80
C MET A 464 20.57 -17.26 -0.67
N SER A 465 21.83 -17.32 -0.26
CA SER A 465 22.35 -18.29 0.73
C SER A 465 22.12 -17.89 2.20
N GLY A 466 21.66 -16.67 2.47
CA GLY A 466 21.56 -16.16 3.84
C GLY A 466 20.34 -16.71 4.60
N ARG A 467 20.51 -17.04 5.89
CA ARG A 467 19.44 -17.38 6.85
C ARG A 467 18.57 -18.58 6.43
N TRP A 468 19.22 -19.68 6.11
CA TRP A 468 18.56 -20.96 5.95
C TRP A 468 18.38 -21.65 7.32
N LEU A 469 17.22 -22.25 7.53
CA LEU A 469 16.99 -23.25 8.56
C LEU A 469 17.25 -24.62 7.97
N PHE A 470 18.09 -25.41 8.61
CA PHE A 470 18.44 -26.75 8.16
C PHE A 470 17.79 -27.80 9.04
N ARG A 471 17.25 -28.85 8.44
CA ARG A 471 16.76 -30.00 9.19
C ARG A 471 17.95 -30.78 9.73
N ARG A 472 18.03 -30.95 11.05
CA ARG A 472 19.22 -31.48 11.75
C ARG A 472 19.60 -32.88 11.27
N ASP A 473 18.63 -33.76 11.05
CA ASP A 473 18.87 -35.12 10.55
C ASP A 473 19.46 -35.14 9.15
N ARG A 474 19.11 -34.19 8.30
CA ARG A 474 19.68 -34.02 6.95
C ARG A 474 21.09 -33.47 6.99
N VAL A 475 21.37 -32.53 7.89
CA VAL A 475 22.76 -32.07 8.12
C VAL A 475 23.64 -33.25 8.53
N VAL A 476 23.19 -34.08 9.47
CA VAL A 476 23.94 -35.25 9.92
C VAL A 476 24.07 -36.31 8.83
N ALA A 477 22.99 -36.60 8.08
CA ALA A 477 23.02 -37.56 6.97
C ALA A 477 23.95 -37.12 5.83
N ALA A 478 24.10 -35.82 5.61
CA ALA A 478 25.03 -35.26 4.63
C ALA A 478 26.50 -35.30 5.10
N GLY A 479 26.79 -35.78 6.31
CA GLY A 479 28.14 -35.81 6.90
C GLY A 479 28.53 -34.54 7.66
N GLY A 480 27.57 -33.67 7.98
CA GLY A 480 27.83 -32.42 8.71
C GLY A 480 28.35 -31.28 7.84
N PHE A 481 28.95 -30.28 8.48
CA PHE A 481 29.63 -29.15 7.86
C PHE A 481 31.07 -29.52 7.49
N ASN A 482 31.49 -29.18 6.27
CA ASN A 482 32.80 -29.54 5.76
C ASN A 482 33.92 -28.70 6.40
N PRO A 483 34.85 -29.29 7.19
CA PRO A 483 35.94 -28.56 7.85
C PRO A 483 36.90 -27.87 6.88
N ALA A 484 36.95 -28.29 5.61
CA ALA A 484 37.77 -27.66 4.57
C ALA A 484 37.22 -26.31 4.07
N CYS A 485 35.99 -25.95 4.45
CA CYS A 485 35.32 -24.73 3.99
C CYS A 485 34.83 -23.83 5.15
N PRO A 486 35.68 -23.47 6.12
CA PRO A 486 35.26 -22.87 7.38
C PRO A 486 34.64 -21.47 7.26
N GLN A 487 34.91 -20.75 6.17
CA GLN A 487 34.39 -19.39 5.97
C GLN A 487 32.97 -19.34 5.39
N LYS A 488 32.52 -20.41 4.71
CA LYS A 488 31.24 -20.48 3.98
C LYS A 488 30.62 -21.89 4.12
N PHE A 489 30.73 -22.48 5.31
CA PHE A 489 30.31 -23.85 5.58
C PHE A 489 28.79 -24.05 5.38
N GLU A 490 27.98 -23.03 5.64
CA GLU A 490 26.53 -23.07 5.37
C GLU A 490 26.25 -23.16 3.86
N PHE A 491 26.87 -22.30 3.05
CA PHE A 491 26.68 -22.31 1.61
C PHE A 491 27.18 -23.60 0.95
N GLU A 492 28.30 -24.14 1.41
CA GLU A 492 28.78 -25.45 0.95
C GLU A 492 27.79 -26.58 1.28
N LEU A 493 27.20 -26.58 2.48
CA LEU A 493 26.16 -27.53 2.84
C LEU A 493 24.91 -27.36 1.97
N GLN A 494 24.49 -26.13 1.67
CA GLN A 494 23.34 -25.86 0.81
C GLN A 494 23.51 -26.51 -0.58
N LEU A 495 24.68 -26.30 -1.20
CA LEU A 495 25.00 -26.91 -2.50
C LEU A 495 24.98 -28.44 -2.42
N ARG A 496 25.55 -29.02 -1.35
CA ARG A 496 25.58 -30.47 -1.12
C ARG A 496 24.20 -31.07 -0.85
N LEU A 497 23.31 -30.36 -0.16
CA LEU A 497 21.92 -30.78 0.00
C LEU A 497 21.20 -30.82 -1.36
N ILE A 498 21.34 -29.77 -2.17
CA ILE A 498 20.76 -29.71 -3.52
C ILE A 498 21.28 -30.85 -4.40
N GLU A 499 22.58 -31.16 -4.34
CA GLU A 499 23.20 -32.29 -5.05
C GLU A 499 22.64 -33.65 -4.62
N ASN A 500 22.37 -33.85 -3.33
CA ASN A 500 21.99 -35.16 -2.77
C ASN A 500 20.49 -35.44 -2.84
N THR A 501 19.66 -34.43 -2.60
CA THR A 501 18.21 -34.61 -2.40
C THR A 501 17.33 -33.79 -3.33
N GLY A 502 17.92 -32.92 -4.16
CA GLY A 502 17.20 -32.13 -5.14
C GLY A 502 16.72 -30.78 -4.60
N ALA A 503 16.49 -29.85 -5.52
CA ALA A 503 16.04 -28.48 -5.23
C ALA A 503 14.61 -28.40 -4.68
N GLU A 504 13.77 -29.40 -4.98
CA GLU A 504 12.36 -29.48 -4.56
C GLU A 504 12.18 -29.72 -3.04
N LYS A 505 13.26 -30.08 -2.35
CA LYS A 505 13.29 -30.23 -0.88
C LYS A 505 13.61 -28.94 -0.14
N ILE A 506 13.84 -27.85 -0.86
CA ILE A 506 14.12 -26.53 -0.30
C ILE A 506 12.82 -25.71 -0.28
N GLY A 507 12.37 -25.32 0.90
CA GLY A 507 11.21 -24.43 1.06
C GLY A 507 11.59 -22.96 1.17
N HIS A 508 10.64 -22.09 0.87
CA HIS A 508 10.74 -20.65 1.13
C HIS A 508 9.70 -20.25 2.19
N LEU A 509 10.16 -19.55 3.23
CA LEU A 509 9.30 -18.76 4.08
C LEU A 509 9.32 -17.33 3.55
N SER A 510 8.30 -16.95 2.78
CA SER A 510 8.12 -15.59 2.24
C SER A 510 7.71 -14.58 3.31
N GLU A 511 8.47 -14.52 4.40
CA GLU A 511 8.33 -13.57 5.51
C GLU A 511 9.73 -13.22 6.02
N PRO A 512 10.03 -11.93 6.25
CA PRO A 512 11.26 -11.54 6.89
C PRO A 512 11.38 -12.13 8.30
N LEU A 513 12.32 -13.05 8.49
CA LEU A 513 12.57 -13.64 9.81
C LEU A 513 13.52 -12.80 10.64
N VAL A 514 14.52 -12.20 9.99
CA VAL A 514 15.65 -11.54 10.64
C VAL A 514 15.89 -10.16 10.02
N GLN A 515 16.14 -9.18 10.88
CA GLN A 515 16.75 -7.92 10.52
C GLN A 515 18.26 -7.99 10.77
N GLU A 516 19.05 -7.84 9.71
CA GLU A 516 20.51 -7.82 9.74
C GLU A 516 21.04 -6.39 9.88
N ILE A 517 22.24 -6.27 10.46
CA ILE A 517 22.97 -4.99 10.57
C ILE A 517 23.85 -4.75 9.34
N ARG A 518 24.26 -5.81 8.64
CA ARG A 518 25.22 -5.73 7.54
C ARG A 518 24.58 -6.24 6.26
N ALA A 519 24.91 -5.61 5.14
CA ALA A 519 24.53 -6.10 3.83
C ALA A 519 25.25 -7.42 3.55
N CYS A 520 24.57 -8.36 2.89
CA CYS A 520 25.23 -9.57 2.39
C CYS A 520 26.24 -9.19 1.29
N ARG A 521 27.48 -9.67 1.41
CA ARG A 521 28.55 -9.41 0.42
C ARG A 521 29.01 -10.71 -0.23
N PRO A 522 29.39 -10.69 -1.52
CA PRO A 522 30.06 -11.83 -2.15
C PRO A 522 31.33 -12.17 -1.38
N GLY A 523 31.48 -13.43 -1.00
CA GLY A 523 32.68 -13.95 -0.34
C GLY A 523 33.74 -14.41 -1.35
N SER A 524 35.02 -14.27 -1.01
CA SER A 524 36.14 -14.70 -1.86
C SER A 524 36.18 -16.21 -2.14
N ALA A 525 35.54 -17.03 -1.29
CA ALA A 525 35.47 -18.48 -1.44
C ALA A 525 34.33 -18.96 -2.37
N GLU A 526 33.41 -18.08 -2.78
CA GLU A 526 32.22 -18.48 -3.56
C GLU A 526 32.56 -19.14 -4.92
N PRO A 527 33.47 -18.60 -5.75
CA PRO A 527 33.78 -19.21 -7.04
C PRO A 527 34.30 -20.64 -6.93
N THR A 528 35.14 -20.92 -5.91
CA THR A 528 35.68 -22.26 -5.68
C THR A 528 34.61 -23.27 -5.27
N LEU A 529 33.66 -22.85 -4.43
CA LEU A 529 32.53 -23.68 -4.02
C LEU A 529 31.58 -23.96 -5.19
N LEU A 530 31.29 -22.94 -5.99
CA LEU A 530 30.48 -23.07 -7.20
C LEU A 530 31.13 -24.03 -8.22
N LEU A 531 32.43 -23.90 -8.49
CA LEU A 531 33.15 -24.83 -9.37
C LEU A 531 33.09 -26.27 -8.85
N SER A 532 33.29 -26.46 -7.53
CA SER A 532 33.21 -27.79 -6.92
C SER A 532 31.82 -28.41 -7.07
N HIS A 533 30.76 -27.60 -6.91
CA HIS A 533 29.38 -28.01 -7.14
C HIS A 533 29.15 -28.41 -8.60
N LEU A 534 29.60 -27.60 -9.56
CA LEU A 534 29.46 -27.88 -10.99
C LEU A 534 30.20 -29.15 -11.41
N HIS A 535 31.40 -29.39 -10.87
CA HIS A 535 32.14 -30.62 -11.12
C HIS A 535 31.38 -31.87 -10.63
N ARG A 536 30.78 -31.81 -9.43
CA ARG A 536 29.97 -32.91 -8.88
C ARG A 536 28.67 -33.13 -9.66
N ARG A 537 28.12 -32.09 -10.27
CA ARG A 537 26.98 -32.17 -11.20
C ARG A 537 27.34 -32.70 -12.59
N GLY A 538 28.63 -32.96 -12.88
CA GLY A 538 29.09 -33.52 -14.15
C GLY A 538 29.61 -32.49 -15.17
N PHE A 539 29.94 -31.27 -14.74
CA PHE A 539 30.52 -30.23 -15.59
C PHE A 539 32.01 -29.98 -15.26
N PRO A 540 32.93 -30.89 -15.63
CA PRO A 540 34.34 -30.82 -15.23
C PRO A 540 35.14 -29.68 -15.86
N HIS A 541 34.59 -29.02 -16.87
CA HIS A 541 35.21 -27.91 -17.59
C HIS A 541 34.55 -26.56 -17.27
N ALA A 542 33.62 -26.53 -16.30
CA ALA A 542 32.91 -25.31 -15.98
C ALA A 542 33.83 -24.19 -15.48
N GLU A 543 33.41 -22.96 -15.69
CA GLU A 543 34.12 -21.75 -15.32
C GLU A 543 33.17 -20.76 -14.65
N ILE A 544 33.66 -20.08 -13.60
CA ILE A 544 32.95 -19.00 -12.93
C ILE A 544 33.65 -17.68 -13.24
N GLN A 545 32.91 -16.74 -13.83
CA GLN A 545 33.43 -15.43 -14.21
C GLN A 545 32.80 -14.33 -13.34
N ALA A 546 33.63 -13.40 -12.87
CA ALA A 546 33.15 -12.17 -12.24
C ALA A 546 32.51 -11.26 -13.30
N THR A 547 31.48 -10.50 -12.92
CA THR A 547 30.85 -9.50 -13.79
C THR A 547 30.97 -8.10 -13.20
N ASP A 548 30.91 -7.09 -14.05
CA ASP A 548 31.00 -5.68 -13.64
C ASP A 548 29.83 -5.24 -12.73
N TYR A 549 28.74 -6.01 -12.69
CA TYR A 549 27.51 -5.70 -11.97
C TYR A 549 27.38 -6.45 -10.63
N GLY A 550 28.30 -7.37 -10.31
CA GLY A 550 28.33 -8.11 -9.04
C GLY A 550 27.97 -9.60 -9.14
N PRO A 551 26.92 -10.04 -9.87
CA PRO A 551 26.60 -11.46 -10.02
C PRO A 551 27.74 -12.28 -10.64
N TRP A 552 27.82 -13.55 -10.27
CA TRP A 552 28.68 -14.54 -10.92
C TRP A 552 28.03 -15.06 -12.20
N ARG A 553 28.84 -15.19 -13.25
CA ARG A 553 28.45 -15.84 -14.50
C ARG A 553 28.95 -17.27 -14.52
N VAL A 554 28.04 -18.21 -14.76
CA VAL A 554 28.37 -19.64 -14.88
C VAL A 554 28.51 -20.01 -16.36
N LYS A 555 29.69 -20.50 -16.75
CA LYS A 555 29.92 -21.12 -18.05
C LYS A 555 30.11 -22.63 -17.85
N TYR A 556 29.22 -23.44 -18.40
CA TYR A 556 29.24 -24.89 -18.23
C TYR A 556 30.26 -25.58 -19.15
N HIS A 557 30.63 -24.94 -20.26
CA HIS A 557 31.60 -25.45 -21.26
C HIS A 557 31.25 -26.87 -21.74
N HIS A 558 30.04 -27.01 -22.30
CA HIS A 558 29.59 -28.25 -22.94
C HIS A 558 30.48 -28.62 -24.12
N GLN A 559 30.69 -29.92 -24.35
CA GLN A 559 31.45 -30.41 -25.51
C GLN A 559 30.60 -30.51 -26.78
N ASP A 560 29.28 -30.66 -26.61
CA ASP A 560 28.35 -30.79 -27.73
C ASP A 560 28.15 -29.46 -28.45
N THR A 561 28.19 -29.50 -29.79
CA THR A 561 27.90 -28.36 -30.66
C THR A 561 26.69 -28.70 -31.55
N PRO A 562 25.46 -28.77 -30.99
CA PRO A 562 24.28 -29.19 -31.73
C PRO A 562 23.93 -28.22 -32.86
N LYS A 563 23.22 -28.71 -33.88
CA LYS A 563 22.79 -27.82 -34.96
C LYS A 563 21.64 -26.95 -34.45
N VAL A 564 21.69 -25.63 -34.66
CA VAL A 564 20.61 -24.70 -34.28
C VAL A 564 19.89 -24.19 -35.52
N THR A 565 18.57 -24.28 -35.55
CA THR A 565 17.75 -23.56 -36.53
C THR A 565 17.37 -22.20 -35.97
N ILE A 566 17.89 -21.13 -36.57
CA ILE A 566 17.47 -19.75 -36.29
C ILE A 566 16.27 -19.44 -37.17
N ALA A 567 15.09 -19.35 -36.56
CA ALA A 567 13.84 -19.00 -37.21
C ALA A 567 13.60 -17.49 -37.12
N VAL A 568 13.83 -16.77 -38.23
CA VAL A 568 13.50 -15.34 -38.31
C VAL A 568 12.05 -15.21 -38.74
N LEU A 569 11.20 -14.74 -37.83
CA LEU A 569 9.78 -14.56 -38.06
C LEU A 569 9.56 -13.20 -38.76
N GLY A 570 8.91 -13.24 -39.92
CA GLY A 570 8.85 -12.17 -40.91
C GLY A 570 8.49 -10.77 -40.39
N GLY A 571 8.88 -9.78 -41.18
CA GLY A 571 8.59 -8.35 -41.02
C GLY A 571 8.74 -7.65 -42.36
N ASP A 572 8.81 -6.32 -42.35
CA ASP A 572 9.15 -5.52 -43.54
C ASP A 572 10.61 -5.73 -43.98
N ILE A 573 10.95 -5.29 -45.19
CA ILE A 573 12.29 -5.45 -45.76
C ILE A 573 13.39 -4.85 -44.86
N ASP A 574 13.15 -3.69 -44.23
CA ASP A 574 14.18 -3.01 -43.43
C ASP A 574 14.48 -3.81 -42.14
N SER A 575 13.44 -4.34 -41.51
CA SER A 575 13.54 -5.17 -40.31
C SER A 575 14.25 -6.49 -40.60
N ILE A 576 13.74 -7.28 -41.56
CA ILE A 576 14.35 -8.59 -41.89
C ILE A 576 15.80 -8.41 -42.38
N SER A 577 16.06 -7.44 -43.25
CA SER A 577 17.40 -7.21 -43.80
C SER A 577 18.42 -6.89 -42.72
N ARG A 578 18.07 -6.03 -41.76
CA ARG A 578 18.92 -5.67 -40.61
C ARG A 578 19.14 -6.85 -39.68
N CYS A 579 18.09 -7.59 -39.36
CA CYS A 579 18.17 -8.79 -38.53
C CYS A 579 19.12 -9.83 -39.14
N VAL A 580 18.88 -10.22 -40.40
CA VAL A 580 19.67 -11.25 -41.09
C VAL A 580 21.11 -10.80 -41.31
N THR A 581 21.32 -9.54 -41.69
CA THR A 581 22.69 -8.99 -41.82
C THR A 581 23.41 -8.98 -40.47
N GLY A 582 22.72 -8.63 -39.39
CA GLY A 582 23.25 -8.74 -38.03
C GLY A 582 23.64 -10.17 -37.67
N LEU A 583 22.76 -11.14 -37.94
CA LEU A 583 23.00 -12.56 -37.69
C LEU A 583 24.25 -13.06 -38.43
N LEU A 584 24.36 -12.78 -39.72
CA LEU A 584 25.48 -13.25 -40.57
C LEU A 584 26.82 -12.62 -40.18
N ASN A 585 26.82 -11.34 -39.76
CA ASN A 585 28.05 -10.62 -39.43
C ASN A 585 28.54 -10.84 -38.00
N VAL A 586 27.62 -11.00 -37.04
CA VAL A 586 27.93 -11.02 -35.60
C VAL A 586 28.09 -12.45 -35.09
N THR A 587 27.23 -13.39 -35.48
CA THR A 587 27.16 -14.72 -34.88
C THR A 587 28.43 -15.54 -35.13
N ARG A 588 29.11 -15.97 -34.05
CA ARG A 588 30.32 -16.80 -34.14
C ARG A 588 30.07 -18.30 -34.07
N TYR A 589 28.94 -18.72 -33.51
CA TYR A 589 28.57 -20.13 -33.46
C TYR A 589 28.51 -20.73 -34.88
N PRO A 590 29.26 -21.79 -35.18
CA PRO A 590 29.41 -22.25 -36.56
C PRO A 590 28.23 -23.12 -37.03
N ASN A 591 27.61 -23.90 -36.14
CA ASN A 591 26.65 -24.95 -36.50
C ASN A 591 25.19 -24.45 -36.44
N TYR A 592 24.85 -23.45 -37.25
CA TYR A 592 23.45 -23.00 -37.37
C TYR A 592 22.97 -22.96 -38.81
N GLU A 593 21.67 -23.09 -38.99
CA GLU A 593 20.96 -22.76 -40.22
C GLU A 593 19.96 -21.63 -39.98
N LEU A 594 19.57 -20.92 -41.04
CA LEU A 594 18.63 -19.81 -41.00
C LEU A 594 17.37 -20.19 -41.76
N VAL A 595 16.23 -20.16 -41.08
CA VAL A 595 14.90 -20.34 -41.68
C VAL A 595 14.14 -19.02 -41.55
N ILE A 596 13.97 -18.32 -42.65
CA ILE A 596 13.20 -17.07 -42.70
C ILE A 596 11.76 -17.44 -43.05
N VAL A 597 10.83 -17.20 -42.12
CA VAL A 597 9.40 -17.41 -42.37
C VAL A 597 8.77 -16.10 -42.82
N ALA A 598 8.46 -15.99 -44.11
CA ALA A 598 7.86 -14.81 -44.71
C ALA A 598 6.34 -14.95 -44.75
N ASP A 599 5.62 -14.00 -44.15
CA ASP A 599 4.16 -13.89 -44.27
C ASP A 599 3.73 -13.30 -45.61
N LYS A 600 2.45 -13.50 -45.95
CA LYS A 600 1.85 -13.02 -47.20
C LYS A 600 1.69 -11.50 -47.19
N ARG A 601 2.67 -10.77 -47.72
CA ARG A 601 2.62 -9.29 -47.90
C ARG A 601 2.84 -8.90 -49.37
N ALA A 602 2.23 -7.79 -49.79
CA ALA A 602 2.36 -7.26 -51.15
C ALA A 602 3.53 -6.27 -51.28
N GLU A 603 4.76 -6.74 -51.11
CA GLU A 603 5.97 -5.92 -51.18
C GLU A 603 7.01 -6.54 -52.13
N ALA A 604 7.01 -6.11 -53.39
CA ALA A 604 7.87 -6.71 -54.43
C ALA A 604 9.37 -6.62 -54.08
N GLY A 605 9.81 -5.52 -53.45
CA GLY A 605 11.21 -5.35 -53.03
C GLY A 605 11.65 -6.39 -51.99
N ARG A 606 10.77 -6.74 -51.06
CA ARG A 606 11.00 -7.76 -50.03
C ARG A 606 11.17 -9.14 -50.64
N GLU A 607 10.30 -9.52 -51.57
CA GLU A 607 10.38 -10.83 -52.23
C GLU A 607 11.66 -10.99 -53.04
N ILE A 608 12.05 -9.97 -53.81
CA ILE A 608 13.33 -9.96 -54.54
C ILE A 608 14.51 -10.11 -53.56
N TRP A 609 14.45 -9.44 -52.41
CA TRP A 609 15.48 -9.54 -51.38
C TRP A 609 15.52 -10.93 -50.74
N LEU A 610 14.37 -11.53 -50.43
CA LEU A 610 14.26 -12.90 -49.87
C LEU A 610 14.82 -13.95 -50.83
N GLU A 611 14.50 -13.86 -52.12
CA GLU A 611 15.08 -14.74 -53.14
C GLU A 611 16.60 -14.54 -53.27
N SER A 612 17.08 -13.32 -53.12
CA SER A 612 18.50 -12.99 -53.21
C SER A 612 19.28 -13.53 -52.01
N VAL A 613 18.75 -13.39 -50.79
CA VAL A 613 19.42 -13.85 -49.57
C VAL A 613 19.47 -15.38 -49.51
N ALA A 614 18.41 -16.07 -49.97
CA ALA A 614 18.41 -17.53 -50.07
C ALA A 614 19.47 -18.07 -51.04
N LYS A 615 19.83 -17.29 -52.08
CA LYS A 615 20.88 -17.66 -53.05
C LYS A 615 22.30 -17.42 -52.54
N LEU A 616 22.49 -16.59 -51.50
CA LEU A 616 23.81 -16.29 -50.95
C LEU A 616 24.45 -17.54 -50.33
N ASP A 617 23.67 -18.33 -49.62
CA ASP A 617 24.10 -19.58 -48.99
C ASP A 617 22.91 -20.58 -48.97
N PRO A 618 22.65 -21.29 -50.09
CA PRO A 618 21.48 -22.16 -50.23
C PRO A 618 21.48 -23.38 -49.31
N GLU A 619 22.66 -23.78 -48.79
CA GLU A 619 22.78 -24.89 -47.85
C GLU A 619 22.35 -24.47 -46.44
N ARG A 620 22.58 -23.21 -46.09
CA ARG A 620 22.33 -22.67 -44.74
C ARG A 620 21.06 -21.83 -44.62
N ILE A 621 20.66 -21.11 -45.66
CA ILE A 621 19.56 -20.14 -45.62
C ILE A 621 18.37 -20.66 -46.42
N ARG A 622 17.21 -20.77 -45.77
CA ARG A 622 15.95 -21.17 -46.39
C ARG A 622 14.87 -20.12 -46.13
N VAL A 623 14.05 -19.88 -47.14
CA VAL A 623 12.84 -19.05 -47.01
C VAL A 623 11.62 -19.96 -47.08
N VAL A 624 10.73 -19.84 -46.11
CA VAL A 624 9.46 -20.57 -46.02
C VAL A 624 8.32 -19.57 -46.02
N TYR A 625 7.29 -19.83 -46.80
CA TYR A 625 6.17 -18.91 -46.97
C TYR A 625 4.97 -19.32 -46.12
N TYR A 626 4.57 -18.44 -45.20
CA TYR A 626 3.34 -18.57 -44.43
C TYR A 626 2.15 -18.12 -45.28
N PRO A 627 1.07 -18.93 -45.41
CA PRO A 627 0.01 -18.69 -46.38
C PRO A 627 -0.91 -17.51 -46.05
N ALA A 628 -0.84 -16.99 -44.82
CA ALA A 628 -1.67 -15.91 -44.32
C ALA A 628 -0.85 -14.66 -43.96
N LEU A 629 -1.54 -13.62 -43.49
CA LEU A 629 -0.91 -12.45 -42.90
C LEU A 629 -0.12 -12.84 -41.65
N TRP A 630 0.78 -11.95 -41.22
CA TRP A 630 1.64 -12.13 -40.05
C TRP A 630 0.87 -12.65 -38.82
N GLN A 631 1.28 -13.81 -38.32
CA GLN A 631 0.80 -14.39 -37.07
C GLN A 631 1.95 -15.15 -36.41
N ARG A 632 2.41 -14.69 -35.25
CA ARG A 632 3.64 -15.21 -34.62
C ARG A 632 3.60 -16.72 -34.36
N ALA A 633 2.56 -17.21 -33.68
CA ALA A 633 2.40 -18.63 -33.35
C ALA A 633 2.42 -19.53 -34.59
N GLY A 634 1.62 -19.20 -35.61
CA GLY A 634 1.55 -19.97 -36.85
C GLY A 634 2.87 -19.99 -37.62
N MET A 635 3.56 -18.85 -37.69
CA MET A 635 4.87 -18.74 -38.32
C MET A 635 5.96 -19.50 -37.56
N ALA A 636 5.94 -19.45 -36.23
CA ALA A 636 6.85 -20.21 -35.37
C ALA A 636 6.65 -21.73 -35.52
N ASN A 637 5.40 -22.19 -35.56
CA ASN A 637 5.07 -23.59 -35.79
C ASN A 637 5.53 -24.06 -37.18
N MET A 638 5.34 -23.21 -38.20
CA MET A 638 5.85 -23.49 -39.55
C MET A 638 7.37 -23.57 -39.59
N ALA A 639 8.07 -22.69 -38.87
CA ALA A 639 9.53 -22.77 -38.74
C ALA A 639 9.96 -24.10 -38.11
N SER A 640 9.28 -24.52 -37.05
CA SER A 640 9.57 -25.75 -36.30
C SER A 640 9.45 -27.01 -37.16
N LEU A 641 8.45 -27.05 -38.06
CA LEU A 641 8.26 -28.15 -39.02
C LEU A 641 9.36 -28.19 -40.10
N ASN A 642 9.95 -27.05 -40.44
CA ASN A 642 10.99 -26.92 -41.48
C ASN A 642 12.41 -26.89 -40.92
N ALA A 643 12.56 -27.10 -39.62
CA ALA A 643 13.83 -27.04 -38.92
C ALA A 643 14.59 -28.37 -38.97
N GLN A 644 15.89 -28.29 -39.20
CA GLN A 644 16.81 -29.43 -39.18
C GLN A 644 17.74 -29.44 -37.97
N GLY A 645 17.79 -28.35 -37.19
CA GLY A 645 18.56 -28.29 -35.96
C GLY A 645 17.92 -29.07 -34.82
N ASP A 646 18.74 -29.49 -33.87
CA ASP A 646 18.31 -30.11 -32.60
C ASP A 646 17.69 -29.07 -31.66
N TYR A 647 18.06 -27.79 -31.84
CA TYR A 647 17.49 -26.65 -31.15
C TYR A 647 16.87 -25.65 -32.14
N LEU A 648 15.79 -25.00 -31.70
CA LEU A 648 15.02 -24.00 -32.43
C LEU A 648 15.12 -22.67 -31.71
N LEU A 649 15.62 -21.64 -32.40
CA LEU A 649 15.60 -20.27 -31.91
C LEU A 649 14.55 -19.47 -32.67
N PHE A 650 13.51 -19.01 -31.98
CA PHE A 650 12.57 -18.02 -32.50
C PHE A 650 13.14 -16.62 -32.30
N LEU A 651 13.31 -15.90 -33.40
CA LEU A 651 13.82 -14.54 -33.41
C LEU A 651 12.90 -13.63 -34.22
N SER A 652 12.45 -12.54 -33.59
CA SER A 652 11.69 -11.50 -34.29
C SER A 652 12.59 -10.72 -35.26
N SER A 653 12.06 -10.39 -36.44
CA SER A 653 12.78 -9.58 -37.41
C SER A 653 13.10 -8.14 -36.96
N SER A 654 12.45 -7.61 -35.90
CA SER A 654 12.87 -6.34 -35.28
C SER A 654 14.15 -6.42 -34.46
N ILE A 655 14.64 -7.62 -34.15
CA ILE A 655 15.78 -7.81 -33.26
C ILE A 655 17.06 -7.98 -34.08
N GLN A 656 18.05 -7.14 -33.76
CA GLN A 656 19.41 -7.27 -34.22
C GLN A 656 20.29 -7.77 -33.07
N VAL A 657 20.90 -8.95 -33.23
CA VAL A 657 21.84 -9.50 -32.24
C VAL A 657 23.06 -8.59 -32.07
N MET A 658 23.56 -8.46 -30.84
CA MET A 658 24.61 -7.49 -30.50
C MET A 658 25.99 -8.11 -30.27
N ASP A 659 26.05 -9.24 -29.56
CA ASP A 659 27.30 -9.85 -29.11
C ASP A 659 27.67 -11.05 -29.97
N ALA A 660 28.96 -11.29 -30.19
CA ALA A 660 29.40 -12.36 -31.06
C ALA A 660 29.05 -13.78 -30.56
N GLU A 661 29.05 -13.96 -29.23
CA GLU A 661 28.82 -15.23 -28.52
C GLU A 661 27.37 -15.40 -28.00
N TRP A 662 26.42 -14.60 -28.51
CA TRP A 662 25.05 -14.58 -27.98
C TRP A 662 24.38 -15.96 -28.01
N LEU A 663 24.59 -16.75 -29.07
CA LEU A 663 23.99 -18.07 -29.23
C LEU A 663 24.69 -19.11 -28.35
N ASP A 664 26.02 -19.02 -28.21
CA ASP A 664 26.79 -19.82 -27.26
C ASP A 664 26.28 -19.61 -25.83
N ASN A 665 25.91 -18.37 -25.49
CA ASN A 665 25.35 -18.04 -24.17
C ASN A 665 23.95 -18.62 -23.93
N MET A 666 23.13 -18.77 -24.98
CA MET A 666 21.85 -19.46 -24.85
C MET A 666 22.05 -20.98 -24.75
N LEU A 667 22.94 -21.55 -25.56
CA LEU A 667 23.28 -22.98 -25.53
C LEU A 667 23.96 -23.42 -24.23
N ASN A 668 24.70 -22.52 -23.59
CA ASN A 668 25.28 -22.72 -22.25
C ASN A 668 24.23 -23.24 -21.25
N HIS A 669 22.99 -22.74 -21.33
CA HIS A 669 21.88 -23.16 -20.49
C HIS A 669 20.99 -24.22 -21.15
N ALA A 670 20.76 -24.13 -22.46
CA ALA A 670 19.82 -25.04 -23.16
C ALA A 670 20.30 -26.49 -23.21
N LEU A 671 21.63 -26.72 -23.19
CA LEU A 671 22.22 -28.06 -23.15
C LEU A 671 22.10 -28.75 -21.78
N ARG A 672 21.53 -28.08 -20.76
CA ARG A 672 21.26 -28.71 -19.46
C ARG A 672 19.97 -29.55 -19.54
N PRO A 673 19.96 -30.81 -19.07
CA PRO A 673 18.80 -31.69 -19.20
C PRO A 673 17.50 -31.15 -18.60
N GLU A 674 17.58 -30.36 -17.53
CA GLU A 674 16.43 -29.76 -16.85
C GLU A 674 15.87 -28.51 -17.53
N VAL A 675 16.56 -27.94 -18.53
CA VAL A 675 16.15 -26.69 -19.19
C VAL A 675 15.32 -26.97 -20.42
N GLY A 676 14.12 -26.41 -20.45
CA GLY A 676 13.26 -26.46 -21.62
C GLY A 676 13.41 -25.26 -22.54
N ILE A 677 13.51 -24.05 -21.96
CA ILE A 677 13.51 -22.79 -22.71
C ILE A 677 14.64 -21.89 -22.21
N VAL A 678 15.28 -21.18 -23.13
CA VAL A 678 16.21 -20.08 -22.83
C VAL A 678 15.78 -18.80 -23.51
N GLY A 679 15.61 -17.71 -22.75
CA GLY A 679 15.26 -16.38 -23.26
C GLY A 679 16.43 -15.39 -23.23
N GLY A 680 16.50 -14.53 -24.24
CA GLY A 680 17.48 -13.44 -24.33
C GLY A 680 16.99 -12.09 -23.77
N LYS A 681 17.94 -11.18 -23.53
CA LYS A 681 17.68 -9.78 -23.15
C LYS A 681 17.42 -8.93 -24.40
N GLN A 682 16.38 -8.09 -24.35
CA GLN A 682 16.07 -7.14 -25.42
C GLN A 682 16.27 -5.70 -24.94
N LEU A 683 17.00 -4.91 -25.73
CA LEU A 683 17.31 -3.51 -25.49
C LEU A 683 16.74 -2.64 -26.60
N TYR A 684 16.43 -1.39 -26.31
CA TYR A 684 16.28 -0.34 -27.32
C TYR A 684 17.65 0.21 -27.73
N ASP A 685 17.68 0.98 -28.81
CA ASP A 685 18.88 1.63 -29.35
C ASP A 685 19.54 2.61 -28.35
N ASN A 686 18.76 3.21 -27.47
CA ASN A 686 19.20 4.11 -26.42
C ASN A 686 19.72 3.39 -25.15
N GLY A 687 19.81 2.06 -25.14
CA GLY A 687 20.28 1.27 -24.00
C GLY A 687 19.22 0.99 -22.93
N MET A 688 17.97 1.39 -23.17
CA MET A 688 16.86 1.10 -22.26
C MET A 688 16.37 -0.34 -22.47
N ILE A 689 15.93 -1.00 -21.39
CA ILE A 689 15.38 -2.34 -21.44
C ILE A 689 14.04 -2.33 -22.18
N ARG A 690 13.93 -3.17 -23.21
CA ARG A 690 12.65 -3.53 -23.82
C ARG A 690 12.03 -4.72 -23.11
N HIS A 691 12.79 -5.78 -22.88
CA HIS A 691 12.30 -7.01 -22.25
C HIS A 691 13.42 -7.76 -21.53
N ALA A 692 13.15 -8.17 -20.28
CA ALA A 692 14.09 -8.89 -19.42
C ALA A 692 13.37 -9.95 -18.54
N GLY A 693 12.44 -10.69 -19.16
CA GLY A 693 11.59 -11.70 -18.52
C GLY A 693 10.18 -11.17 -18.19
N TYR A 694 9.25 -12.09 -17.97
CA TYR A 694 7.89 -11.77 -17.52
C TYR A 694 7.71 -12.11 -16.03
N ILE A 695 6.88 -11.31 -15.35
CA ILE A 695 6.27 -11.65 -14.06
C ILE A 695 4.77 -11.81 -14.28
N LEU A 696 4.21 -12.98 -13.94
CA LEU A 696 2.79 -13.23 -14.07
C LEU A 696 1.99 -12.41 -13.06
N GLY A 697 0.77 -12.00 -13.43
CA GLY A 697 -0.12 -11.20 -12.58
C GLY A 697 0.25 -9.72 -12.44
N LEU A 698 1.45 -9.32 -12.87
CA LEU A 698 1.92 -7.93 -12.79
C LEU A 698 1.01 -6.99 -13.62
N GLN A 699 0.81 -5.78 -13.12
CA GLN A 699 -0.12 -4.75 -13.61
C GLN A 699 -1.59 -5.23 -13.69
N GLY A 700 -1.97 -6.25 -12.91
CA GLY A 700 -3.34 -6.78 -12.82
C GLY A 700 -3.79 -7.61 -14.03
N GLY A 701 -2.89 -7.91 -14.97
CA GLY A 701 -3.14 -8.73 -16.16
C GLY A 701 -2.61 -10.16 -16.06
N VAL A 702 -2.40 -10.82 -17.20
CA VAL A 702 -1.79 -12.17 -17.27
C VAL A 702 -0.31 -12.12 -16.87
N ALA A 703 0.45 -11.16 -17.41
CA ALA A 703 1.85 -10.93 -17.09
C ALA A 703 2.27 -9.50 -17.43
N GLY A 704 3.36 -9.04 -16.83
CA GLY A 704 3.99 -7.75 -17.11
C GLY A 704 5.52 -7.85 -17.16
N GLU A 705 6.15 -6.78 -17.65
CA GLU A 705 7.59 -6.68 -17.89
C GLU A 705 8.24 -5.83 -16.77
N PRO A 706 8.90 -6.44 -15.77
CA PRO A 706 9.25 -5.75 -14.52
C PRO A 706 10.37 -4.71 -14.67
N PHE A 707 11.15 -4.77 -15.75
CA PHE A 707 12.27 -3.86 -16.03
C PHE A 707 12.03 -2.97 -17.27
N TYR A 708 10.83 -2.99 -17.85
CA TYR A 708 10.53 -2.21 -19.06
C TYR A 708 10.86 -0.73 -18.87
N GLY A 709 11.62 -0.14 -19.80
CA GLY A 709 11.97 1.27 -19.76
C GLY A 709 12.94 1.65 -18.64
N THR A 710 13.71 0.70 -18.10
CA THR A 710 14.85 1.00 -17.21
C THR A 710 16.17 1.05 -17.99
N ASP A 711 17.19 1.72 -17.48
CA ASP A 711 18.54 1.75 -18.09
C ASP A 711 19.28 0.42 -17.79
N ASP A 712 19.88 -0.22 -18.79
CA ASP A 712 20.67 -1.46 -18.64
C ASP A 712 21.90 -1.30 -17.72
N LYS A 713 22.30 -0.08 -17.38
CA LYS A 713 23.35 0.15 -16.36
C LYS A 713 22.86 -0.05 -14.93
N ASN A 714 21.55 -0.13 -14.71
CA ASN A 714 20.98 -0.37 -13.40
C ASN A 714 21.05 -1.87 -13.07
N SER A 715 21.62 -2.24 -11.92
CA SER A 715 21.67 -3.65 -11.50
C SER A 715 20.27 -4.28 -11.35
N GLY A 716 19.23 -3.47 -11.10
CA GLY A 716 17.89 -3.93 -10.81
C GLY A 716 17.75 -4.53 -9.41
N TYR A 717 16.53 -4.92 -9.05
CA TYR A 717 16.26 -5.59 -7.78
C TYR A 717 17.10 -6.87 -7.66
N MET A 718 17.80 -7.04 -6.54
CA MET A 718 18.70 -8.18 -6.29
C MET A 718 19.83 -8.39 -7.33
N GLY A 719 20.12 -7.40 -8.18
CA GLY A 719 21.05 -7.63 -9.31
C GLY A 719 20.47 -8.50 -10.42
N ARG A 720 19.16 -8.77 -10.40
CA ARG A 720 18.48 -9.69 -11.33
C ARG A 720 18.57 -9.24 -12.78
N LEU A 721 18.80 -7.96 -13.08
CA LEU A 721 18.95 -7.53 -14.49
C LEU A 721 20.24 -8.08 -15.13
N HIS A 722 21.20 -8.56 -14.33
CA HIS A 722 22.50 -9.08 -14.80
C HIS A 722 22.83 -10.46 -14.23
N ALA A 723 21.83 -11.19 -13.71
CA ALA A 723 21.97 -12.56 -13.23
C ALA A 723 21.19 -13.54 -14.13
N ASP A 724 21.77 -14.71 -14.37
CA ASP A 724 21.01 -15.84 -14.91
C ASP A 724 19.94 -16.23 -13.89
N GLN A 725 18.71 -16.44 -14.35
CA GLN A 725 17.61 -16.77 -13.44
C GLN A 725 16.46 -17.48 -14.16
N ASN A 726 15.67 -18.19 -13.38
CA ASN A 726 14.46 -18.83 -13.87
C ASN A 726 13.24 -17.91 -13.75
N TYR A 727 12.53 -17.73 -14.86
CA TYR A 727 11.21 -17.08 -14.91
C TYR A 727 10.13 -18.10 -15.21
N SER A 728 8.87 -17.76 -14.97
CA SER A 728 7.74 -18.57 -15.44
C SER A 728 7.56 -18.47 -16.96
N ALA A 729 7.85 -17.31 -17.56
CA ALA A 729 7.79 -17.10 -19.00
C ALA A 729 8.82 -16.06 -19.49
N VAL A 730 9.18 -16.16 -20.76
CA VAL A 730 10.04 -15.21 -21.50
C VAL A 730 9.42 -14.92 -22.86
N SER A 731 9.72 -13.75 -23.42
CA SER A 731 9.26 -13.34 -24.76
C SER A 731 9.60 -14.36 -25.85
N GLY A 732 8.60 -14.73 -26.65
CA GLY A 732 8.76 -15.55 -27.85
C GLY A 732 9.58 -14.91 -28.97
N ASP A 733 9.81 -13.59 -28.91
CA ASP A 733 10.61 -12.87 -29.90
C ASP A 733 12.12 -13.17 -29.84
N PHE A 734 12.63 -13.75 -28.75
CA PHE A 734 14.05 -14.11 -28.62
C PHE A 734 14.22 -15.32 -27.69
N MET A 735 13.82 -16.49 -28.18
CA MET A 735 13.60 -17.71 -27.39
C MET A 735 14.25 -18.93 -28.07
N LEU A 736 15.08 -19.66 -27.32
CA LEU A 736 15.67 -20.94 -27.73
C LEU A 736 14.95 -22.08 -27.00
N VAL A 737 14.59 -23.13 -27.73
CA VAL A 737 13.95 -24.34 -27.20
C VAL A 737 14.52 -25.56 -27.91
N SER A 738 14.61 -26.71 -27.23
CA SER A 738 14.95 -27.95 -27.91
C SER A 738 13.80 -28.37 -28.85
N LYS A 739 14.16 -28.99 -29.98
CA LYS A 739 13.15 -29.45 -30.94
C LYS A 739 12.19 -30.43 -30.28
N ASP A 740 12.70 -31.39 -29.52
CA ASP A 740 11.90 -32.41 -28.83
C ASP A 740 10.85 -31.81 -27.90
N ILE A 741 11.21 -30.78 -27.12
CA ILE A 741 10.27 -30.10 -26.21
C ILE A 741 9.22 -29.32 -26.99
N CYS A 742 9.64 -28.61 -28.05
CA CYS A 742 8.71 -27.89 -28.92
C CYS A 742 7.65 -28.82 -29.52
N PHE A 743 8.04 -30.03 -29.95
CA PHE A 743 7.10 -31.03 -30.44
C PHE A 743 6.27 -31.69 -29.32
N ALA A 744 6.86 -31.91 -28.14
CA ALA A 744 6.16 -32.51 -27.00
C ALA A 744 4.96 -31.68 -26.52
N VAL A 745 5.04 -30.35 -26.64
CA VAL A 745 3.91 -29.45 -26.33
C VAL A 745 3.03 -29.12 -27.54
N ASN A 746 3.29 -29.68 -28.73
CA ASN A 746 2.61 -29.36 -30.00
C ASN A 746 2.80 -27.89 -30.48
N GLY A 747 3.95 -27.28 -30.20
CA GLY A 747 4.25 -25.91 -30.63
C GLY A 747 3.44 -24.82 -29.94
N PHE A 748 3.44 -23.62 -30.50
CA PHE A 748 2.66 -22.48 -30.03
C PHE A 748 1.17 -22.67 -30.33
N ASP A 749 0.31 -22.17 -29.44
CA ASP A 749 -1.14 -22.19 -29.66
C ASP A 749 -1.50 -21.10 -30.70
N ALA A 750 -1.92 -21.53 -31.89
CA ALA A 750 -2.22 -20.62 -33.00
C ALA A 750 -3.54 -19.85 -32.84
N ASP A 751 -4.35 -20.17 -31.82
CA ASP A 751 -5.55 -19.40 -31.50
C ASP A 751 -5.24 -18.18 -30.62
N LEU A 752 -4.02 -18.10 -30.08
CA LEU A 752 -3.53 -16.97 -29.27
C LEU A 752 -2.67 -16.01 -30.12
N ASN A 753 -2.88 -14.71 -29.97
CA ASN A 753 -2.10 -13.66 -30.64
C ASN A 753 -1.32 -12.77 -29.68
N CYS A 754 -1.79 -12.62 -28.43
CA CYS A 754 -1.17 -11.77 -27.41
C CYS A 754 -0.29 -12.53 -26.42
N TYR A 755 -0.65 -13.78 -26.13
CA TYR A 755 -0.10 -14.54 -24.99
C TYR A 755 0.41 -15.93 -25.38
N ASP A 756 0.67 -16.17 -26.67
CA ASP A 756 1.07 -17.50 -27.14
C ASP A 756 2.45 -17.94 -26.64
N ASP A 757 3.37 -17.02 -26.33
CA ASP A 757 4.66 -17.31 -25.71
C ASP A 757 4.54 -17.63 -24.23
N ILE A 758 3.71 -16.89 -23.50
CA ILE A 758 3.43 -17.18 -22.10
C ILE A 758 2.79 -18.56 -21.98
N ASP A 759 1.73 -18.85 -22.75
CA ASP A 759 1.09 -20.16 -22.76
C ASP A 759 2.09 -21.28 -23.13
N PHE A 760 2.94 -21.07 -24.13
CA PHE A 760 3.99 -22.03 -24.51
C PHE A 760 4.98 -22.29 -23.37
N CYS A 761 5.50 -21.24 -22.71
CA CYS A 761 6.39 -21.39 -21.56
C CYS A 761 5.74 -22.16 -20.41
N LEU A 762 4.46 -21.90 -20.12
CA LEU A 762 3.73 -22.56 -19.04
C LEU A 762 3.44 -24.03 -19.35
N ARG A 763 3.13 -24.39 -20.61
CA ARG A 763 3.02 -25.80 -21.03
C ARG A 763 4.35 -26.55 -20.94
N VAL A 764 5.47 -25.92 -21.31
CA VAL A 764 6.79 -26.53 -21.13
C VAL A 764 7.12 -26.73 -19.65
N ARG A 765 6.72 -25.78 -18.79
CA ARG A 765 6.85 -25.91 -17.34
C ARG A 765 6.05 -27.11 -16.78
N GLU A 766 4.85 -27.38 -17.28
CA GLU A 766 4.07 -28.56 -16.87
C GLU A 766 4.76 -29.88 -17.19
N LEU A 767 5.61 -29.92 -18.22
CA LEU A 767 6.48 -31.07 -18.52
C LEU A 767 7.71 -31.16 -17.60
N GLY A 768 7.88 -30.21 -16.67
CA GLY A 768 9.03 -30.12 -15.77
C GLY A 768 10.22 -29.32 -16.33
N GLY A 769 10.09 -28.72 -17.51
CA GLY A 769 11.16 -27.94 -18.13
C GLY A 769 11.33 -26.56 -17.49
N LEU A 770 12.58 -26.19 -17.18
CA LEU A 770 12.90 -24.85 -16.69
C LEU A 770 12.93 -23.83 -17.84
N THR A 771 12.42 -22.63 -17.57
CA THR A 771 12.58 -21.45 -18.42
C THR A 771 13.66 -20.55 -17.83
N VAL A 772 14.85 -20.57 -18.43
CA VAL A 772 16.00 -19.79 -18.01
C VAL A 772 16.04 -18.50 -18.82
N TRP A 773 16.27 -17.37 -18.17
CA TRP A 773 16.60 -16.13 -18.84
C TRP A 773 18.06 -15.79 -18.59
N THR A 774 18.80 -15.46 -19.66
CA THR A 774 20.21 -15.09 -19.56
C THR A 774 20.43 -13.64 -20.01
N PRO A 775 21.13 -12.81 -19.20
CA PRO A 775 21.46 -11.44 -19.56
C PRO A 775 22.58 -11.36 -20.62
N TYR A 776 23.24 -12.48 -20.94
CA TYR A 776 24.42 -12.53 -21.81
C TYR A 776 24.09 -12.81 -23.29
N ALA A 777 22.82 -13.05 -23.62
CA ALA A 777 22.34 -13.07 -25.00
C ALA A 777 21.54 -11.79 -25.27
N ARG A 778 22.15 -10.80 -25.93
CA ARG A 778 21.58 -9.46 -26.09
C ARG A 778 21.16 -9.18 -27.53
N GLY A 779 19.95 -8.61 -27.68
CA GLY A 779 19.40 -8.14 -28.93
C GLY A 779 18.89 -6.70 -28.84
N CYS A 780 19.23 -5.88 -29.82
CA CYS A 780 18.69 -4.54 -29.98
C CYS A 780 17.40 -4.60 -30.80
N ARG A 781 16.28 -4.20 -30.20
CA ARG A 781 14.96 -4.18 -30.83
C ARG A 781 14.67 -2.81 -31.43
N HIS A 782 14.42 -2.81 -32.72
CA HIS A 782 14.04 -1.62 -33.47
C HIS A 782 12.52 -1.48 -33.57
N PRO A 783 11.99 -0.25 -33.70
CA PRO A 783 10.56 -0.04 -33.93
C PRO A 783 10.12 -0.73 -35.22
N GLU A 784 9.13 -1.60 -35.11
CA GLU A 784 8.54 -2.27 -36.27
C GLU A 784 7.34 -1.47 -36.79
N LYS A 785 7.13 -1.48 -38.12
CA LYS A 785 5.92 -0.91 -38.75
C LYS A 785 4.74 -1.90 -38.71
N THR A 786 4.95 -3.11 -38.21
CA THR A 786 3.92 -4.15 -38.13
C THR A 786 2.96 -3.84 -36.99
N VAL A 787 1.76 -3.36 -37.33
CA VAL A 787 0.65 -3.24 -36.38
C VAL A 787 -0.06 -4.59 -36.32
N SER A 788 0.22 -5.40 -35.29
CA SER A 788 -0.70 -6.50 -34.94
C SER A 788 -2.03 -5.87 -34.54
N ALA A 789 -3.05 -6.00 -35.40
CA ALA A 789 -4.36 -5.39 -35.22
C ALA A 789 -5.22 -6.19 -34.20
N THR A 790 -4.65 -6.51 -33.04
CA THR A 790 -5.42 -7.19 -31.99
C THR A 790 -6.36 -6.19 -31.33
N THR A 791 -7.65 -6.43 -31.45
CA THR A 791 -8.68 -5.60 -30.81
C THR A 791 -8.65 -5.81 -29.30
N LEU A 792 -9.14 -4.81 -28.54
CA LEU A 792 -9.26 -4.93 -27.08
C LEU A 792 -10.10 -6.16 -26.68
N ALA A 793 -11.20 -6.44 -27.40
CA ALA A 793 -12.06 -7.58 -27.15
C ALA A 793 -11.36 -8.93 -27.35
N GLN A 794 -10.51 -9.06 -28.37
CA GLN A 794 -9.70 -10.27 -28.56
C GLN A 794 -8.69 -10.45 -27.42
N ARG A 795 -8.02 -9.37 -27.01
CA ARG A 795 -7.08 -9.42 -25.88
C ARG A 795 -7.79 -9.79 -24.56
N GLU A 796 -9.00 -9.31 -24.34
CA GLU A 796 -9.82 -9.70 -23.20
C GLU A 796 -10.22 -11.18 -23.25
N ALA A 797 -10.63 -11.70 -24.42
CA ALA A 797 -10.95 -13.10 -24.58
C ALA A 797 -9.74 -14.02 -24.35
N GLU A 798 -8.57 -13.66 -24.88
CA GLU A 798 -7.33 -14.40 -24.59
C GLU A 798 -6.94 -14.31 -23.12
N THR A 799 -7.09 -13.13 -22.49
CA THR A 799 -6.87 -12.99 -21.04
C THR A 799 -7.71 -14.00 -20.26
N ASP A 800 -9.00 -14.10 -20.58
CA ASP A 800 -9.91 -15.06 -19.95
C ASP A 800 -9.45 -16.52 -20.17
N THR A 801 -9.03 -16.89 -21.38
CA THR A 801 -8.47 -18.21 -21.69
C THR A 801 -7.23 -18.52 -20.84
N LEU A 802 -6.33 -17.54 -20.68
CA LEU A 802 -5.10 -17.70 -19.90
C LEU A 802 -5.40 -17.85 -18.40
N PHE A 803 -6.38 -17.12 -17.86
CA PHE A 803 -6.84 -17.35 -16.47
C PHE A 803 -7.49 -18.72 -16.31
N GLU A 804 -8.26 -19.19 -17.28
CA GLU A 804 -8.86 -20.53 -17.28
C GLU A 804 -7.80 -21.64 -17.16
N ARG A 805 -6.71 -21.52 -17.95
CA ARG A 805 -5.63 -22.50 -17.97
C ARG A 805 -4.67 -22.35 -16.78
N TRP A 806 -4.33 -21.10 -16.41
CA TRP A 806 -3.13 -20.80 -15.61
C TRP A 806 -3.38 -19.97 -14.35
N ARG A 807 -4.63 -19.81 -13.88
CA ARG A 807 -4.96 -18.94 -12.72
C ARG A 807 -4.05 -19.08 -11.51
N SER A 808 -3.64 -20.30 -11.15
CA SER A 808 -2.80 -20.56 -9.98
C SER A 808 -1.43 -19.88 -10.12
N LEU A 809 -0.74 -20.12 -11.24
CA LEU A 809 0.55 -19.51 -11.55
C LEU A 809 0.44 -18.00 -11.77
N ILE A 810 -0.63 -17.51 -12.41
CA ILE A 810 -0.84 -16.06 -12.60
C ILE A 810 -1.00 -15.33 -11.26
N SER A 811 -1.68 -15.96 -10.29
CA SER A 811 -1.86 -15.37 -8.95
C SER A 811 -0.66 -15.52 -8.02
N GLN A 812 0.24 -16.48 -8.31
CA GLN A 812 1.39 -16.84 -7.49
C GLN A 812 2.54 -17.28 -8.41
N ASP A 813 3.21 -16.31 -9.02
CA ASP A 813 4.37 -16.57 -9.85
C ASP A 813 5.58 -16.96 -8.96
N PRO A 814 6.17 -18.15 -9.11
CA PRO A 814 7.36 -18.55 -8.35
C PRO A 814 8.56 -17.61 -8.55
N ALA A 815 8.62 -16.86 -9.66
CA ALA A 815 9.68 -15.88 -9.92
C ALA A 815 9.50 -14.55 -9.16
N TYR A 816 8.42 -14.40 -8.39
CA TYR A 816 8.04 -13.17 -7.69
C TYR A 816 7.62 -13.42 -6.24
N ASN A 817 8.07 -12.57 -5.32
CA ASN A 817 7.75 -12.71 -3.91
C ASN A 817 6.34 -12.15 -3.60
N PRO A 818 5.51 -12.83 -2.80
CA PRO A 818 4.14 -12.39 -2.50
C PRO A 818 4.04 -11.10 -1.66
N ASN A 819 5.12 -10.66 -1.03
CA ASN A 819 5.19 -9.39 -0.31
C ASN A 819 5.46 -8.19 -1.23
N LEU A 820 5.74 -8.42 -2.51
CA LEU A 820 5.94 -7.36 -3.49
C LEU A 820 4.61 -7.03 -4.20
N SER A 821 4.43 -5.75 -4.55
CA SER A 821 3.24 -5.27 -5.24
C SER A 821 3.16 -5.85 -6.65
N LEU A 822 1.94 -6.24 -7.06
CA LEU A 822 1.64 -6.57 -8.45
C LEU A 822 1.29 -5.32 -9.28
N THR A 823 1.18 -4.14 -8.68
CA THR A 823 0.94 -2.89 -9.43
C THR A 823 2.27 -2.25 -9.86
N ALA A 824 3.26 -2.23 -8.96
CA ALA A 824 4.59 -1.68 -9.22
C ALA A 824 5.69 -2.71 -8.90
N ALA A 825 6.42 -3.14 -9.94
CA ALA A 825 7.43 -4.19 -9.84
C ALA A 825 8.50 -3.89 -8.79
N PHE A 826 8.85 -4.91 -7.99
CA PHE A 826 9.88 -4.86 -6.95
C PHE A 826 9.71 -3.75 -5.90
N THR A 827 8.47 -3.32 -5.68
CA THR A 827 8.11 -2.46 -4.55
C THR A 827 7.35 -3.29 -3.52
N LEU A 828 7.52 -3.00 -2.22
CA LEU A 828 6.72 -3.64 -1.18
C LEU A 828 5.23 -3.42 -1.40
N GLN A 829 4.41 -4.40 -1.05
CA GLN A 829 2.96 -4.23 -1.04
C GLN A 829 2.54 -3.35 0.13
N ASP A 830 1.87 -2.23 -0.16
CA ASP A 830 1.51 -1.23 0.86
C ASP A 830 0.56 -1.77 1.93
N ASP A 831 -0.43 -2.54 1.51
CA ASP A 831 -1.33 -3.23 2.42
C ASP A 831 -0.67 -4.53 2.90
N SER A 832 -0.03 -4.47 4.06
CA SER A 832 0.73 -5.58 4.63
C SER A 832 -0.13 -6.84 4.82
N ARG A 833 -1.44 -6.68 5.03
CA ARG A 833 -2.39 -7.77 5.22
C ARG A 833 -2.83 -8.44 3.93
N GLN A 834 -2.49 -7.86 2.77
CA GLN A 834 -2.66 -8.56 1.48
C GLN A 834 -1.86 -9.88 1.47
N SER A 835 -0.65 -9.89 2.04
CA SER A 835 0.25 -11.05 1.98
C SER A 835 0.53 -11.70 3.34
N TRP A 836 0.28 -11.01 4.46
CA TRP A 836 0.55 -11.55 5.80
C TRP A 836 -0.67 -12.17 6.46
N ARG A 837 -0.80 -13.49 6.35
CA ARG A 837 -1.82 -14.30 7.04
C ARG A 837 -1.21 -15.60 7.54
N PRO A 838 -0.44 -15.57 8.64
CA PRO A 838 0.46 -16.67 9.01
C PRO A 838 -0.26 -17.94 9.49
N LEU A 839 -1.53 -17.84 9.91
CA LEU A 839 -2.31 -18.98 10.42
C LEU A 839 -2.83 -19.86 9.27
N PHE A 840 -2.01 -20.81 8.81
CA PHE A 840 -2.33 -21.63 7.63
C PHE A 840 -3.63 -22.44 7.73
N TRP A 841 -4.09 -22.76 8.95
CA TRP A 841 -5.28 -23.59 9.18
C TRP A 841 -6.59 -22.79 9.13
N ARG A 842 -6.52 -21.46 8.99
CA ARG A 842 -7.67 -20.56 8.81
C ARG A 842 -8.79 -20.83 9.85
N PRO A 843 -8.56 -20.48 11.14
CA PRO A 843 -9.46 -20.86 12.24
C PRO A 843 -10.91 -20.34 12.09
N VAL A 844 -11.10 -19.30 11.27
CA VAL A 844 -12.37 -18.65 10.99
C VAL A 844 -12.44 -18.27 9.49
N PRO A 845 -13.64 -18.10 8.92
CA PRO A 845 -13.80 -17.67 7.53
C PRO A 845 -13.14 -16.32 7.27
N VAL A 846 -12.63 -16.17 6.06
CA VAL A 846 -11.93 -14.97 5.59
C VAL A 846 -12.88 -14.15 4.74
N VAL A 847 -13.17 -12.95 5.20
CA VAL A 847 -14.07 -12.03 4.53
C VAL A 847 -13.26 -10.88 3.92
N LEU A 848 -13.50 -10.59 2.65
CA LEU A 848 -12.97 -9.43 1.95
C LEU A 848 -14.12 -8.48 1.58
N PRO A 849 -14.41 -7.46 2.39
CA PRO A 849 -15.27 -6.39 1.97
C PRO A 849 -14.58 -5.53 0.90
N VAL A 850 -15.28 -5.30 -0.21
CA VAL A 850 -14.89 -4.39 -1.28
C VAL A 850 -15.90 -3.26 -1.29
N THR A 851 -15.50 -2.14 -0.68
CA THR A 851 -16.30 -0.93 -0.53
C THR A 851 -15.82 0.12 -1.52
N GLY A 852 -16.70 0.97 -2.04
CA GLY A 852 -16.26 2.15 -2.80
C GLY A 852 -16.11 3.37 -1.91
N GLU A 853 -16.62 4.52 -2.36
CA GLU A 853 -16.56 5.75 -1.56
C GLU A 853 -17.32 5.59 -0.24
N GLN A 854 -16.64 5.92 0.86
CA GLN A 854 -17.23 5.80 2.18
C GLN A 854 -18.37 6.80 2.36
N ASN A 855 -19.59 6.27 2.36
CA ASN A 855 -20.78 6.94 2.86
C ASN A 855 -21.17 6.37 4.24
N ARG A 856 -22.06 7.07 4.94
CA ARG A 856 -22.51 6.72 6.30
C ARG A 856 -23.12 5.32 6.36
N GLU A 857 -24.01 5.00 5.44
CA GLU A 857 -24.69 3.70 5.41
C GLU A 857 -23.76 2.53 5.12
N SER A 858 -22.83 2.68 4.16
CA SER A 858 -21.79 1.68 3.89
C SER A 858 -20.96 1.39 5.12
N THR A 859 -20.69 2.42 5.94
CA THR A 859 -20.01 2.24 7.22
C THR A 859 -20.84 1.42 8.20
N TRP A 860 -22.14 1.72 8.35
CA TRP A 860 -23.04 1.00 9.25
C TRP A 860 -23.34 -0.44 8.81
N ARG A 861 -23.29 -0.72 7.51
CA ARG A 861 -23.68 -2.01 6.94
C ARG A 861 -22.51 -2.92 6.56
N ILE A 862 -21.32 -2.38 6.34
CA ILE A 862 -20.14 -3.16 5.94
C ILE A 862 -19.02 -2.97 6.95
N ALA A 863 -18.50 -1.74 7.09
CA ALA A 863 -17.26 -1.51 7.85
C ALA A 863 -17.41 -1.81 9.35
N ALA A 864 -18.48 -1.34 9.98
CA ALA A 864 -18.73 -1.56 11.40
C ALA A 864 -19.09 -3.02 11.73
N PRO A 865 -19.98 -3.70 10.98
CA PRO A 865 -20.20 -5.14 11.15
C PRO A 865 -18.94 -5.96 10.93
N PHE A 866 -18.14 -5.65 9.91
CA PHE A 866 -16.87 -6.33 9.65
C PHE A 866 -15.90 -6.21 10.82
N ALA A 867 -15.67 -4.98 11.32
CA ALA A 867 -14.80 -4.76 12.47
C ALA A 867 -15.30 -5.50 13.72
N ALA A 868 -16.60 -5.40 14.02
CA ALA A 868 -17.20 -6.06 15.18
C ALA A 868 -17.13 -7.60 15.09
N LEU A 869 -17.36 -8.18 13.91
CA LEU A 869 -17.29 -9.63 13.70
C LEU A 869 -15.85 -10.15 13.83
N ARG A 870 -14.89 -9.40 13.29
CA ARG A 870 -13.47 -9.73 13.38
C ARG A 870 -12.98 -9.65 14.83
N ASP A 871 -13.31 -8.56 15.52
CA ASP A 871 -12.87 -8.33 16.90
C ASP A 871 -13.52 -9.33 17.87
N ALA A 872 -14.71 -9.84 17.55
CA ALA A 872 -15.37 -10.94 18.25
C ALA A 872 -14.87 -12.35 17.84
N GLY A 873 -13.99 -12.45 16.84
CA GLY A 873 -13.43 -13.73 16.39
C GLY A 873 -14.35 -14.59 15.55
N PHE A 874 -15.35 -14.02 14.87
CA PHE A 874 -16.21 -14.76 13.93
C PHE A 874 -15.63 -14.86 12.53
N ILE A 875 -14.78 -13.90 12.15
CA ILE A 875 -14.16 -13.79 10.82
C ILE A 875 -12.72 -13.29 10.94
N ASP A 876 -11.93 -13.53 9.90
CA ASP A 876 -10.66 -12.87 9.63
C ASP A 876 -10.79 -12.07 8.33
N GLY A 877 -9.81 -11.20 8.05
CA GLY A 877 -9.67 -10.57 6.74
C GLY A 877 -9.29 -9.10 6.80
N LYS A 878 -9.51 -8.41 5.68
CA LYS A 878 -9.27 -6.97 5.53
C LYS A 878 -10.32 -6.34 4.63
N SER A 879 -10.44 -5.01 4.69
CA SER A 879 -11.34 -4.24 3.82
C SER A 879 -10.54 -3.56 2.71
N ASN A 880 -11.02 -3.69 1.47
CA ASN A 880 -10.47 -3.00 0.31
C ASN A 880 -11.37 -1.82 -0.07
N LYS A 881 -10.75 -0.65 -0.31
CA LYS A 881 -11.42 0.56 -0.80
C LYS A 881 -11.36 0.71 -2.33
N ILE A 882 -10.52 -0.09 -2.97
CA ILE A 882 -10.28 -0.11 -4.42
C ILE A 882 -10.51 -1.54 -4.88
N LEU A 883 -11.07 -1.72 -6.07
CA LEU A 883 -11.22 -3.01 -6.70
C LEU A 883 -9.83 -3.66 -6.86
N PRO A 884 -9.55 -4.80 -6.20
CA PRO A 884 -8.25 -5.47 -6.35
C PRO A 884 -8.12 -6.04 -7.76
N GLY A 885 -6.89 -6.15 -8.27
CA GLY A 885 -6.65 -6.90 -9.50
C GLY A 885 -7.11 -8.35 -9.36
N LEU A 886 -7.52 -9.00 -10.45
CA LEU A 886 -7.94 -10.41 -10.39
C LEU A 886 -6.85 -11.35 -9.81
N PRO A 887 -5.55 -11.21 -10.18
CA PRO A 887 -4.48 -11.98 -9.55
C PRO A 887 -4.39 -11.75 -8.03
N GLU A 888 -4.53 -10.50 -7.57
CA GLU A 888 -4.49 -10.16 -6.13
C GLU A 888 -5.67 -10.74 -5.36
N PHE A 889 -6.87 -10.73 -5.97
CA PHE A 889 -8.06 -11.33 -5.38
C PHE A 889 -7.92 -12.85 -5.23
N ILE A 890 -7.45 -13.54 -6.28
CA ILE A 890 -7.21 -14.98 -6.26
C ILE A 890 -6.10 -15.32 -5.25
N HIS A 891 -5.03 -14.53 -5.22
CA HIS A 891 -3.92 -14.70 -4.27
C HIS A 891 -4.39 -14.57 -2.82
N TYR A 892 -5.23 -13.57 -2.52
CA TYR A 892 -5.78 -13.36 -1.18
C TYR A 892 -6.67 -14.51 -0.73
N ASN A 893 -7.32 -15.19 -1.68
CA ASN A 893 -8.16 -16.37 -1.50
C ASN A 893 -9.22 -16.19 -0.39
N PRO A 894 -10.12 -15.18 -0.48
CA PRO A 894 -11.17 -15.00 0.51
C PRO A 894 -12.20 -16.13 0.44
N ASP A 895 -12.79 -16.50 1.58
CA ASP A 895 -13.92 -17.44 1.59
C ASP A 895 -15.22 -16.72 1.22
N VAL A 896 -15.32 -15.43 1.57
CA VAL A 896 -16.48 -14.57 1.28
C VAL A 896 -16.00 -13.21 0.78
N ALA A 897 -16.58 -12.72 -0.32
CA ALA A 897 -16.36 -11.36 -0.81
C ALA A 897 -17.65 -10.55 -0.68
N VAL A 898 -17.63 -9.49 0.15
CA VAL A 898 -18.79 -8.60 0.34
C VAL A 898 -18.61 -7.37 -0.54
N ILE A 899 -19.40 -7.26 -1.58
CA ILE A 899 -19.22 -6.31 -2.68
C ILE A 899 -20.31 -5.25 -2.60
N GLU A 900 -19.91 -4.03 -2.26
CA GLU A 900 -20.81 -2.87 -2.28
C GLU A 900 -21.27 -2.58 -3.71
N GLN A 901 -22.58 -2.55 -3.92
CA GLN A 901 -23.15 -2.35 -5.26
C GLN A 901 -23.16 -0.88 -5.66
N GLN A 902 -22.55 -0.60 -6.81
CA GLN A 902 -22.42 0.74 -7.38
C GLN A 902 -22.71 0.72 -8.88
N SER A 903 -23.08 1.88 -9.42
CA SER A 903 -23.23 2.04 -10.88
C SER A 903 -21.87 2.07 -11.56
N GLY A 904 -21.73 1.36 -12.68
CA GLY A 904 -20.56 1.47 -13.54
C GLY A 904 -20.06 0.15 -14.12
N MET A 905 -19.46 0.23 -15.31
CA MET A 905 -18.95 -0.95 -16.02
C MET A 905 -17.70 -1.55 -15.37
N GLY A 906 -16.92 -0.76 -14.62
CA GLY A 906 -15.71 -1.24 -13.93
C GLY A 906 -16.04 -2.33 -12.90
N LEU A 907 -16.99 -2.07 -12.01
CA LEU A 907 -17.47 -3.05 -11.03
C LEU A 907 -18.09 -4.26 -11.73
N HIS A 908 -18.94 -4.02 -12.73
CA HIS A 908 -19.58 -5.10 -13.49
C HIS A 908 -18.58 -6.08 -14.10
N ASN A 909 -17.57 -5.55 -14.82
CA ASN A 909 -16.53 -6.35 -15.44
C ASN A 909 -15.69 -7.11 -14.41
N TRP A 910 -15.44 -6.49 -13.25
CA TRP A 910 -14.72 -7.12 -12.15
C TRP A 910 -15.51 -8.26 -11.51
N ILE A 911 -16.79 -8.06 -11.16
CA ILE A 911 -17.66 -9.10 -10.58
C ILE A 911 -17.78 -10.29 -11.55
N LYS A 912 -17.98 -10.02 -12.85
CA LYS A 912 -18.04 -11.06 -13.88
C LYS A 912 -16.77 -11.92 -13.92
N LYS A 913 -15.59 -11.31 -13.75
CA LYS A 913 -14.32 -12.04 -13.69
C LYS A 913 -14.15 -12.79 -12.38
N VAL A 914 -14.51 -12.18 -11.26
CA VAL A 914 -14.44 -12.81 -9.93
C VAL A 914 -15.37 -14.01 -9.84
N SER A 915 -16.58 -13.94 -10.38
CA SER A 915 -17.52 -15.06 -10.36
C SER A 915 -17.08 -16.22 -11.25
N ARG A 916 -16.38 -15.92 -12.36
CA ARG A 916 -15.85 -16.95 -13.27
C ARG A 916 -14.57 -17.60 -12.74
N PHE A 917 -13.64 -16.82 -12.19
CA PHE A 917 -12.27 -17.27 -11.89
C PHE A 917 -11.94 -17.35 -10.39
N GLY A 918 -12.69 -16.65 -9.55
CA GLY A 918 -12.56 -16.67 -8.10
C GLY A 918 -13.22 -17.90 -7.47
N SER A 919 -12.93 -18.13 -6.19
CA SER A 919 -13.50 -19.23 -5.40
C SER A 919 -14.33 -18.75 -4.20
N ALA A 920 -14.45 -17.45 -4.02
CA ALA A 920 -15.15 -16.86 -2.87
C ALA A 920 -16.67 -16.90 -3.07
N PHE A 921 -17.40 -17.10 -1.99
CA PHE A 921 -18.84 -16.83 -1.97
C PHE A 921 -19.07 -15.33 -2.05
N THR A 922 -19.71 -14.88 -3.11
CA THR A 922 -19.87 -13.45 -3.43
C THR A 922 -21.21 -12.92 -2.93
N ILE A 923 -21.15 -11.86 -2.14
CA ILE A 923 -22.32 -11.20 -1.56
C ILE A 923 -22.42 -9.79 -2.09
N ALA A 924 -23.50 -9.49 -2.82
CA ALA A 924 -23.86 -8.12 -3.14
C ALA A 924 -24.46 -7.44 -1.90
N GLN A 925 -23.83 -6.38 -1.41
CA GLN A 925 -24.40 -5.49 -0.41
C GLN A 925 -24.93 -4.25 -1.12
N LEU A 926 -26.25 -4.03 -1.05
CA LEU A 926 -26.85 -2.84 -1.65
C LEU A 926 -26.33 -1.57 -0.95
N ALA A 927 -25.98 -0.56 -1.75
CA ALA A 927 -25.63 0.78 -1.31
C ALA A 927 -26.82 1.73 -1.53
N PRO A 928 -26.91 2.86 -0.81
CA PRO A 928 -27.89 3.87 -1.16
C PRO A 928 -27.63 4.40 -2.58
N PRO A 929 -28.69 4.65 -3.38
CA PRO A 929 -28.51 5.27 -4.68
C PRO A 929 -27.96 6.70 -4.53
N PRO A 930 -27.24 7.22 -5.54
CA PRO A 930 -26.64 8.54 -5.46
C PRO A 930 -27.68 9.65 -5.22
N PRO A 931 -27.35 10.69 -4.42
CA PRO A 931 -28.27 11.78 -4.13
C PRO A 931 -28.48 12.67 -5.37
N ALA A 932 -29.73 13.11 -5.58
CA ALA A 932 -30.17 13.75 -6.82
C ALA A 932 -30.55 15.23 -6.66
N ILE A 933 -29.73 15.97 -5.93
CA ILE A 933 -30.11 17.28 -5.37
C ILE A 933 -30.27 18.36 -6.46
N THR A 934 -29.74 18.14 -7.66
CA THR A 934 -29.83 19.05 -8.82
C THR A 934 -30.60 18.47 -10.00
N LEU A 935 -31.16 17.26 -9.87
CA LEU A 935 -31.81 16.57 -10.99
C LEU A 935 -33.30 16.93 -11.07
N SER A 936 -33.81 17.08 -12.28
CA SER A 936 -35.26 17.11 -12.52
C SER A 936 -35.91 15.76 -12.17
N HIS A 937 -37.24 15.73 -12.07
CA HIS A 937 -37.97 14.50 -11.78
C HIS A 937 -37.65 13.36 -12.77
N THR A 938 -37.63 13.66 -14.07
CA THR A 938 -37.33 12.69 -15.12
C THR A 938 -35.90 12.16 -15.02
N GLU A 939 -34.95 13.03 -14.71
CA GLU A 939 -33.54 12.65 -14.54
C GLU A 939 -33.31 11.83 -13.27
N PHE A 940 -34.02 12.14 -12.18
CA PHE A 940 -33.94 11.36 -10.95
C PHE A 940 -34.45 9.93 -11.15
N THR A 941 -35.62 9.78 -11.75
CA THR A 941 -36.19 8.46 -12.05
C THR A 941 -35.26 7.66 -12.97
N ALA A 942 -34.72 8.30 -14.01
CA ALA A 942 -33.76 7.65 -14.90
C ALA A 942 -32.49 7.15 -14.17
N VAL A 943 -31.94 7.95 -13.24
CA VAL A 943 -30.77 7.55 -12.43
C VAL A 943 -31.08 6.37 -11.51
N GLN A 944 -32.27 6.32 -10.92
CA GLN A 944 -32.70 5.18 -10.09
C GLN A 944 -32.92 3.93 -10.94
N ASP A 945 -33.57 4.07 -12.10
CA ASP A 945 -33.78 2.96 -13.04
C ASP A 945 -32.44 2.41 -13.55
N ASP A 946 -31.48 3.28 -13.87
CA ASP A 946 -30.12 2.91 -14.26
C ASP A 946 -29.37 2.21 -13.12
N TYR A 947 -29.51 2.69 -11.88
CA TYR A 947 -28.95 2.04 -10.70
C TYR A 947 -29.53 0.62 -10.53
N VAL A 948 -30.86 0.47 -10.56
CA VAL A 948 -31.55 -0.83 -10.48
C VAL A 948 -31.11 -1.75 -11.61
N ALA A 949 -31.05 -1.26 -12.84
CA ALA A 949 -30.60 -2.03 -14.00
C ALA A 949 -29.14 -2.48 -13.83
N SER A 950 -28.26 -1.63 -13.32
CA SER A 950 -26.86 -1.95 -13.03
C SER A 950 -26.75 -3.03 -11.94
N VAL A 951 -27.48 -2.88 -10.83
CA VAL A 951 -27.51 -3.88 -9.75
C VAL A 951 -28.05 -5.20 -10.29
N ARG A 952 -29.20 -5.22 -10.97
CA ARG A 952 -29.78 -6.43 -11.58
C ARG A 952 -28.79 -7.15 -12.50
N ARG A 953 -28.01 -6.40 -13.28
CA ARG A 953 -26.97 -6.96 -14.15
C ARG A 953 -25.82 -7.59 -13.38
N ASN A 954 -25.47 -7.04 -12.21
CA ASN A 954 -24.43 -7.62 -11.35
C ASN A 954 -24.94 -8.84 -10.59
N LEU A 955 -26.23 -8.85 -10.22
CA LEU A 955 -26.85 -9.95 -9.47
C LEU A 955 -26.79 -11.29 -10.19
N THR A 956 -26.63 -11.31 -11.52
CA THR A 956 -26.45 -12.56 -12.28
C THR A 956 -25.10 -13.24 -12.03
N TYR A 957 -24.17 -12.55 -11.36
CA TYR A 957 -22.81 -13.01 -11.09
C TYR A 957 -22.49 -13.07 -9.60
N VAL A 958 -23.47 -12.95 -8.71
CA VAL A 958 -23.28 -13.07 -7.27
C VAL A 958 -24.10 -14.20 -6.69
N ASP A 959 -23.71 -14.70 -5.51
CA ASP A 959 -24.37 -15.83 -4.86
C ASP A 959 -25.47 -15.40 -3.90
N ARG A 960 -25.42 -14.16 -3.40
CA ARG A 960 -26.38 -13.61 -2.41
C ARG A 960 -26.53 -12.11 -2.54
N LEU A 961 -27.74 -11.61 -2.29
CA LEU A 961 -28.03 -10.20 -2.08
C LEU A 961 -28.38 -9.93 -0.61
N ILE A 962 -27.72 -8.95 0.01
CA ILE A 962 -28.09 -8.42 1.33
C ILE A 962 -28.68 -7.01 1.17
N VAL A 963 -29.91 -6.85 1.64
CA VAL A 963 -30.67 -5.59 1.66
C VAL A 963 -31.00 -5.15 3.08
N ALA A 964 -31.41 -3.90 3.24
CA ALA A 964 -31.70 -3.33 4.56
C ALA A 964 -33.11 -3.62 5.07
N ASP A 965 -34.10 -3.71 4.19
CA ASP A 965 -35.50 -3.86 4.55
C ASP A 965 -36.29 -4.67 3.51
N GLU A 966 -37.57 -4.91 3.80
CA GLU A 966 -38.50 -5.65 2.94
C GLU A 966 -38.77 -4.91 1.62
N TYR A 967 -38.80 -3.57 1.63
CA TYR A 967 -39.03 -2.74 0.45
C TYR A 967 -37.92 -2.93 -0.60
N GLN A 968 -36.66 -2.91 -0.18
CA GLN A 968 -35.53 -3.21 -1.07
C GLN A 968 -35.55 -4.67 -1.52
N ALA A 969 -35.96 -5.61 -0.65
CA ALA A 969 -36.07 -7.02 -1.01
C ALA A 969 -37.09 -7.23 -2.14
N GLU A 970 -38.26 -6.58 -2.05
CA GLU A 970 -39.32 -6.65 -3.07
C GLU A 970 -38.84 -6.14 -4.44
N VAL A 971 -38.05 -5.06 -4.48
CA VAL A 971 -37.51 -4.51 -5.73
C VAL A 971 -36.63 -5.49 -6.49
N PHE A 972 -35.95 -6.41 -5.78
CA PHE A 972 -35.02 -7.38 -6.38
C PHE A 972 -35.47 -8.84 -6.22
N ALA A 973 -36.69 -9.09 -5.75
CA ALA A 973 -37.22 -10.43 -5.49
C ALA A 973 -37.29 -11.30 -6.76
N ASP A 974 -37.49 -10.68 -7.92
CA ASP A 974 -37.50 -11.33 -9.23
C ASP A 974 -36.09 -11.46 -9.85
N ALA A 975 -35.10 -10.74 -9.31
CA ALA A 975 -33.75 -10.68 -9.85
C ALA A 975 -32.78 -11.66 -9.19
N HIS A 976 -33.05 -12.12 -7.97
CA HIS A 976 -32.15 -13.00 -7.23
C HIS A 976 -32.92 -13.94 -6.29
N SER A 977 -32.47 -15.19 -6.16
CA SER A 977 -33.16 -16.23 -5.38
C SER A 977 -32.79 -16.25 -3.89
N ASP A 978 -31.56 -15.87 -3.52
CA ASP A 978 -31.11 -15.74 -2.12
C ASP A 978 -30.99 -14.26 -1.72
N VAL A 979 -32.10 -13.67 -1.27
CA VAL A 979 -32.17 -12.30 -0.74
C VAL A 979 -32.30 -12.36 0.78
N ILE A 980 -31.34 -11.78 1.50
CA ILE A 980 -31.34 -11.72 2.97
C ILE A 980 -31.56 -10.28 3.42
N ILE A 981 -32.54 -10.09 4.30
CA ILE A 981 -32.82 -8.79 4.93
C ILE A 981 -32.04 -8.70 6.24
N VAL A 982 -31.12 -7.73 6.30
CA VAL A 982 -30.38 -7.39 7.52
C VAL A 982 -30.56 -5.91 7.79
N PRO A 983 -31.35 -5.50 8.80
CA PRO A 983 -31.60 -4.10 9.09
C PRO A 983 -30.32 -3.35 9.47
N THR A 984 -30.24 -2.08 9.06
CA THR A 984 -29.14 -1.19 9.46
C THR A 984 -29.15 -1.01 10.97
N ARG A 985 -27.97 -1.12 11.60
CA ARG A 985 -27.79 -0.93 13.04
C ARG A 985 -26.63 0.00 13.31
N LEU A 986 -26.79 0.90 14.27
CA LEU A 986 -25.77 1.87 14.63
C LEU A 986 -24.69 1.24 15.52
N PRO A 987 -23.40 1.59 15.36
CA PRO A 987 -22.35 1.04 16.21
C PRO A 987 -22.57 1.36 17.68
N HIS A 988 -22.62 0.33 18.51
CA HIS A 988 -22.91 0.48 19.93
C HIS A 988 -21.89 1.40 20.64
N ALA A 989 -20.60 1.29 20.31
CA ALA A 989 -19.54 2.08 20.93
C ALA A 989 -19.71 3.59 20.74
N SER A 990 -20.19 4.02 19.56
CA SER A 990 -20.36 5.44 19.23
C SER A 990 -21.71 5.99 19.68
N TRP A 991 -22.78 5.19 19.56
CA TRP A 991 -24.15 5.68 19.74
C TRP A 991 -24.79 5.33 21.09
N GLY A 992 -24.28 4.31 21.78
CA GLY A 992 -24.88 3.78 23.01
C GLY A 992 -24.81 4.72 24.21
N GLN A 993 -23.81 5.61 24.24
CA GLN A 993 -23.54 6.50 25.39
C GLN A 993 -23.74 7.99 25.08
N LEU A 994 -24.33 8.33 23.93
CA LEU A 994 -24.56 9.73 23.56
C LEU A 994 -25.49 10.45 24.54
N CYS A 995 -25.07 11.65 24.92
CA CYS A 995 -25.87 12.60 25.70
C CYS A 995 -26.08 13.86 24.85
N CYS A 996 -27.32 14.22 24.60
CA CYS A 996 -27.68 15.37 23.77
C CYS A 996 -28.33 16.46 24.60
N LEU A 997 -27.95 17.70 24.34
CA LEU A 997 -28.58 18.87 24.93
C LEU A 997 -29.78 19.30 24.09
N ARG A 998 -30.78 19.92 24.72
CA ARG A 998 -31.99 20.44 24.08
C ARG A 998 -32.30 21.84 24.61
N ASN A 999 -33.17 22.56 23.90
CA ASN A 999 -33.58 23.93 24.19
C ASN A 999 -32.38 24.88 24.35
N GLN A 1000 -31.40 24.77 23.46
CA GLN A 1000 -30.17 25.56 23.51
C GLN A 1000 -30.21 26.83 22.65
N GLY A 1001 -31.23 26.96 21.78
CA GLY A 1001 -31.42 28.13 20.91
C GLY A 1001 -32.40 29.15 21.49
N GLU A 1002 -32.42 30.36 20.90
CA GLU A 1002 -33.40 31.40 21.26
C GLU A 1002 -34.83 31.02 20.81
N LYS A 1003 -34.93 30.24 19.73
CA LYS A 1003 -36.16 29.57 19.28
C LYS A 1003 -35.90 28.07 19.17
N PRO A 1004 -36.96 27.24 19.16
CA PRO A 1004 -36.83 25.80 18.96
C PRO A 1004 -36.05 25.48 17.68
N ARG A 1005 -35.06 24.60 17.76
CA ARG A 1005 -34.20 24.20 16.64
C ARG A 1005 -34.76 22.97 15.96
N ILE A 1006 -35.07 23.07 14.68
CA ILE A 1006 -35.60 21.96 13.88
C ILE A 1006 -34.54 21.46 12.90
N GLY A 1007 -34.21 20.19 13.01
CA GLY A 1007 -33.24 19.51 12.15
C GLY A 1007 -33.86 18.89 10.91
N LEU A 1008 -33.16 18.97 9.79
CA LEU A 1008 -33.55 18.35 8.53
C LEU A 1008 -32.30 17.81 7.80
N PRO A 1009 -32.32 16.58 7.26
CA PRO A 1009 -31.26 16.12 6.37
C PRO A 1009 -31.29 16.92 5.05
N GLY A 1010 -30.15 17.45 4.63
CA GLY A 1010 -30.00 18.20 3.38
C GLY A 1010 -29.84 17.29 2.15
N SER A 1011 -29.22 16.12 2.34
CA SER A 1011 -29.25 15.04 1.37
C SER A 1011 -30.57 14.29 1.50
N LEU A 1012 -31.37 14.30 0.43
CA LEU A 1012 -32.55 13.49 0.13
C LEU A 1012 -33.76 14.39 -0.13
N CYS A 1013 -34.18 14.44 -1.39
CA CYS A 1013 -35.58 14.18 -1.73
C CYS A 1013 -35.87 14.37 -3.23
N HIS A 1014 -36.83 13.57 -3.71
CA HIS A 1014 -37.64 13.87 -4.87
C HIS A 1014 -38.22 15.30 -4.83
N ARG A 1015 -38.40 15.95 -5.99
CA ARG A 1015 -38.88 17.34 -6.11
C ARG A 1015 -40.13 17.65 -5.27
N SER A 1016 -41.09 16.72 -5.18
CA SER A 1016 -42.31 16.91 -4.38
C SER A 1016 -42.03 17.08 -2.87
N VAL A 1017 -41.02 16.40 -2.35
CA VAL A 1017 -40.58 16.56 -0.95
C VAL A 1017 -39.67 17.79 -0.81
N GLN A 1018 -38.92 18.18 -1.85
CA GLN A 1018 -38.21 19.47 -1.88
C GLN A 1018 -39.19 20.64 -1.78
N GLU A 1019 -40.27 20.63 -2.57
CA GLU A 1019 -41.33 21.65 -2.54
C GLU A 1019 -42.02 21.71 -1.16
N LEU A 1020 -42.25 20.55 -0.54
CA LEU A 1020 -42.73 20.46 0.85
C LEU A 1020 -41.75 21.13 1.83
N ILE A 1021 -40.46 20.79 1.76
CA ILE A 1021 -39.41 21.37 2.62
C ILE A 1021 -39.33 22.88 2.42
N VAL A 1022 -39.32 23.36 1.18
CA VAL A 1022 -39.30 24.79 0.85
C VAL A 1022 -40.53 25.49 1.44
N GLY A 1023 -41.71 24.89 1.28
CA GLY A 1023 -42.95 25.39 1.87
C GLY A 1023 -42.91 25.45 3.40
N LEU A 1024 -42.36 24.41 4.06
CA LEU A 1024 -42.23 24.35 5.52
C LEU A 1024 -41.25 25.40 6.05
N ILE A 1025 -40.05 25.48 5.45
CA ILE A 1025 -39.01 26.42 5.86
C ILE A 1025 -39.53 27.85 5.69
N THR A 1026 -40.15 28.15 4.55
CA THR A 1026 -40.68 29.49 4.26
C THR A 1026 -41.81 29.88 5.21
N THR A 1027 -42.73 28.96 5.52
CA THR A 1027 -43.89 29.27 6.36
C THR A 1027 -43.52 29.44 7.83
N LEU A 1028 -42.56 28.66 8.33
CA LEU A 1028 -42.16 28.66 9.74
C LEU A 1028 -40.84 29.40 10.00
N ALA A 1029 -40.31 30.16 9.02
CA ALA A 1029 -39.02 30.84 9.12
C ALA A 1029 -38.91 31.78 10.35
N ASN A 1030 -40.03 32.34 10.80
CA ASN A 1030 -40.09 33.23 11.96
C ASN A 1030 -40.36 32.50 13.28
N ASP A 1031 -40.81 31.25 13.25
CA ASP A 1031 -41.25 30.50 14.44
C ASP A 1031 -40.13 29.63 15.03
N VAL A 1032 -39.18 29.18 14.20
CA VAL A 1032 -38.15 28.19 14.57
C VAL A 1032 -36.78 28.52 13.97
N GLU A 1033 -35.73 27.87 14.48
CA GLU A 1033 -34.41 27.87 13.86
C GLU A 1033 -34.20 26.61 13.02
N TRP A 1034 -34.05 26.77 11.71
CA TRP A 1034 -33.76 25.65 10.82
C TRP A 1034 -32.27 25.29 10.83
N VAL A 1035 -31.99 24.02 11.08
CA VAL A 1035 -30.66 23.40 11.03
C VAL A 1035 -30.66 22.33 9.94
N VAL A 1036 -29.96 22.61 8.83
CA VAL A 1036 -29.81 21.65 7.73
C VAL A 1036 -28.42 21.05 7.76
N TYR A 1037 -28.33 19.72 7.68
CA TYR A 1037 -27.07 18.99 7.61
C TYR A 1037 -26.89 18.32 6.24
N GLY A 1038 -25.84 18.72 5.53
CA GLY A 1038 -25.51 18.21 4.20
C GLY A 1038 -25.76 19.24 3.08
N PRO A 1039 -25.83 18.81 1.81
CA PRO A 1039 -26.06 19.72 0.70
C PRO A 1039 -27.43 20.42 0.85
N CYS A 1040 -27.53 21.67 0.40
CA CYS A 1040 -28.75 22.46 0.53
C CYS A 1040 -29.05 23.21 -0.75
N LEU A 1041 -30.34 23.23 -1.14
CA LEU A 1041 -30.84 23.99 -2.27
C LEU A 1041 -30.42 25.46 -2.17
N PRO A 1042 -29.91 26.08 -3.25
CA PRO A 1042 -29.45 27.47 -3.23
C PRO A 1042 -30.51 28.45 -2.72
N GLU A 1043 -31.77 28.22 -3.11
CA GLU A 1043 -32.94 29.04 -2.75
C GLU A 1043 -33.23 29.08 -1.25
N LEU A 1044 -32.83 28.04 -0.51
CA LEU A 1044 -33.04 27.94 0.94
C LEU A 1044 -31.92 28.59 1.76
N ARG A 1045 -30.75 28.85 1.16
CA ARG A 1045 -29.55 29.30 1.91
C ARG A 1045 -29.77 30.62 2.64
N SER A 1046 -30.59 31.52 2.11
CA SER A 1046 -30.93 32.80 2.75
C SER A 1046 -31.92 32.68 3.91
N LEU A 1047 -32.67 31.57 3.99
CA LEU A 1047 -33.69 31.32 5.00
C LEU A 1047 -33.16 30.48 6.18
N LEU A 1048 -31.95 29.91 6.06
CA LEU A 1048 -31.35 29.06 7.08
C LEU A 1048 -30.47 29.85 8.05
N LYS A 1049 -30.73 29.73 9.35
CA LYS A 1049 -29.84 30.26 10.39
C LYS A 1049 -28.57 29.42 10.52
N THR A 1050 -28.63 28.12 10.28
CA THR A 1050 -27.45 27.23 10.34
C THR A 1050 -27.47 26.17 9.25
N LEU A 1051 -26.49 26.25 8.34
CA LEU A 1051 -26.16 25.21 7.37
C LEU A 1051 -24.86 24.53 7.78
N ARG A 1052 -24.91 23.22 8.07
CA ARG A 1052 -23.75 22.37 8.39
C ARG A 1052 -23.40 21.54 7.16
N ARG A 1053 -22.13 21.56 6.74
CA ARG A 1053 -21.63 20.67 5.68
C ARG A 1053 -21.53 19.24 6.21
N GLU A 1054 -21.53 18.26 5.30
CA GLU A 1054 -21.24 16.89 5.69
C GLU A 1054 -19.84 16.80 6.29
N THR A 1055 -19.73 16.06 7.40
CA THR A 1055 -18.49 15.75 8.10
C THR A 1055 -18.11 14.30 7.87
N ASP A 1056 -16.91 13.93 8.32
CA ASP A 1056 -16.49 12.53 8.32
C ASP A 1056 -17.47 11.65 9.12
N THR A 1057 -17.82 10.49 8.57
CA THR A 1057 -18.80 9.55 9.12
C THR A 1057 -18.52 9.18 10.57
N GLU A 1058 -17.24 9.06 10.92
CA GLU A 1058 -16.83 8.50 12.20
C GLU A 1058 -17.04 9.45 13.38
N ILE A 1059 -17.16 10.75 13.12
CA ILE A 1059 -17.50 11.78 14.14
C ILE A 1059 -18.93 12.27 14.01
N TYR A 1060 -19.68 11.84 12.99
CA TYR A 1060 -21.03 12.31 12.70
C TYR A 1060 -21.97 12.24 13.91
N HIS A 1061 -21.88 11.17 14.69
CA HIS A 1061 -22.67 10.99 15.90
C HIS A 1061 -22.48 12.10 16.95
N GLN A 1062 -21.25 12.62 17.09
CA GLN A 1062 -20.93 13.74 17.98
C GLN A 1062 -21.51 15.04 17.41
N GLU A 1063 -21.28 15.30 16.12
CA GLU A 1063 -21.80 16.50 15.45
C GLU A 1063 -23.33 16.58 15.52
N LEU A 1064 -24.02 15.46 15.28
CA LEU A 1064 -25.48 15.38 15.39
C LEU A 1064 -25.96 15.72 16.82
N ALA A 1065 -25.28 15.19 17.84
CA ALA A 1065 -25.57 15.52 19.24
C ALA A 1065 -25.31 17.02 19.55
N PHE A 1066 -24.25 17.61 18.98
CA PHE A 1066 -23.92 19.03 19.16
C PHE A 1066 -24.93 19.98 18.51
N MET A 1067 -25.67 19.54 17.48
CA MET A 1067 -26.73 20.37 16.87
C MET A 1067 -27.83 20.75 17.86
N SER A 1068 -27.96 20.04 18.99
CA SER A 1068 -28.90 20.37 20.08
C SER A 1068 -30.32 20.60 19.57
N LEU A 1069 -30.80 19.69 18.73
CA LEU A 1069 -32.09 19.80 18.04
C LEU A 1069 -33.25 19.54 19.00
N ASP A 1070 -34.31 20.33 18.86
CA ASP A 1070 -35.54 20.19 19.64
C ASP A 1070 -36.56 19.28 18.95
N LEU A 1071 -36.51 19.21 17.62
CA LEU A 1071 -37.31 18.34 16.77
C LEU A 1071 -36.51 18.00 15.51
N ALA A 1072 -36.70 16.81 14.96
CA ALA A 1072 -36.14 16.45 13.66
C ALA A 1072 -37.24 16.05 12.68
N LEU A 1073 -37.04 16.39 11.41
CA LEU A 1073 -37.94 16.01 10.32
C LEU A 1073 -37.25 14.98 9.43
N VAL A 1074 -37.96 13.88 9.13
CA VAL A 1074 -37.51 12.84 8.20
C VAL A 1074 -38.57 12.68 7.12
N PRO A 1075 -38.59 13.56 6.11
CA PRO A 1075 -39.51 13.42 5.00
C PRO A 1075 -39.00 12.33 4.03
N HIS A 1076 -39.93 11.60 3.41
CA HIS A 1076 -39.66 10.50 2.50
C HIS A 1076 -40.66 10.50 1.35
N ASP A 1077 -40.17 10.24 0.14
CA ASP A 1077 -40.94 10.28 -1.10
C ASP A 1077 -41.79 9.03 -1.35
N GLY A 1078 -41.56 7.97 -0.58
CA GLY A 1078 -42.25 6.68 -0.72
C GLY A 1078 -41.56 5.74 -1.71
N HIS A 1079 -40.37 6.08 -2.22
CA HIS A 1079 -39.64 5.21 -3.12
C HIS A 1079 -38.97 4.05 -2.34
N PRO A 1080 -39.13 2.78 -2.76
CA PRO A 1080 -38.60 1.62 -2.00
C PRO A 1080 -37.09 1.66 -1.72
N LEU A 1081 -36.28 2.13 -2.67
CA LEU A 1081 -34.80 2.15 -2.52
C LEU A 1081 -34.29 3.19 -1.51
N THR A 1082 -35.05 4.25 -1.25
CA THR A 1082 -34.68 5.35 -0.34
C THR A 1082 -35.25 5.16 1.06
N HIS A 1083 -36.13 4.16 1.25
CA HIS A 1083 -36.78 3.85 2.53
C HIS A 1083 -35.74 3.56 3.63
N ALA A 1084 -34.80 2.65 3.39
CA ALA A 1084 -33.75 2.30 4.34
C ALA A 1084 -32.86 3.50 4.74
N HIS A 1085 -32.54 4.38 3.79
CA HIS A 1085 -31.77 5.60 4.03
C HIS A 1085 -32.56 6.53 4.97
N ALA A 1086 -33.84 6.77 4.69
CA ALA A 1086 -34.70 7.59 5.53
C ALA A 1086 -34.91 6.98 6.94
N HIS A 1087 -35.07 5.66 7.02
CA HIS A 1087 -35.12 4.94 8.29
C HIS A 1087 -33.80 5.07 9.07
N CYS A 1088 -32.65 5.12 8.40
CA CYS A 1088 -31.35 5.38 9.03
C CYS A 1088 -31.35 6.72 9.77
N HIS A 1089 -31.86 7.81 9.16
CA HIS A 1089 -31.97 9.10 9.87
C HIS A 1089 -32.88 9.02 11.10
N LEU A 1090 -33.99 8.26 11.01
CA LEU A 1090 -34.91 8.08 12.14
C LEU A 1090 -34.20 7.44 13.35
N ILE A 1091 -33.40 6.39 13.14
CA ILE A 1091 -32.65 5.75 14.23
C ILE A 1091 -31.47 6.61 14.71
N GLU A 1092 -30.84 7.39 13.84
CA GLU A 1092 -29.76 8.34 14.20
C GLU A 1092 -30.30 9.45 15.12
N TYR A 1093 -31.41 10.10 14.76
CA TYR A 1093 -32.08 11.08 15.63
C TYR A 1093 -32.62 10.45 16.92
N GLY A 1094 -33.15 9.22 16.82
CA GLY A 1094 -33.64 8.46 17.96
C GLY A 1094 -32.55 8.17 18.99
N ALA A 1095 -31.35 7.76 18.55
CA ALA A 1095 -30.21 7.53 19.43
C ALA A 1095 -29.81 8.80 20.23
N CYS A 1096 -30.07 9.98 19.66
CA CYS A 1096 -29.87 11.30 20.28
C CYS A 1096 -31.03 11.79 21.15
N ALA A 1097 -32.07 10.98 21.38
CA ALA A 1097 -33.30 11.37 22.09
C ALA A 1097 -34.03 12.58 21.48
N ILE A 1098 -33.89 12.78 20.16
CA ILE A 1098 -34.58 13.83 19.42
C ILE A 1098 -35.93 13.28 18.96
N PRO A 1099 -37.07 13.93 19.26
CA PRO A 1099 -38.36 13.52 18.72
C PRO A 1099 -38.39 13.75 17.22
N VAL A 1100 -39.05 12.84 16.50
CA VAL A 1100 -39.06 12.83 15.04
C VAL A 1100 -40.48 12.93 14.50
N VAL A 1101 -40.66 13.82 13.52
CA VAL A 1101 -41.82 13.83 12.63
C VAL A 1101 -41.38 13.27 11.28
N CYS A 1102 -42.06 12.25 10.78
CA CYS A 1102 -41.69 11.58 9.54
C CYS A 1102 -42.88 11.36 8.60
N SER A 1103 -42.59 11.14 7.32
CA SER A 1103 -43.62 10.77 6.35
C SER A 1103 -44.26 9.43 6.73
N SER A 1104 -45.58 9.33 6.55
CA SER A 1104 -46.37 8.09 6.74
C SER A 1104 -45.95 6.94 5.81
N THR A 1105 -45.16 7.24 4.76
CA THR A 1105 -44.52 6.24 3.91
C THR A 1105 -43.37 5.49 4.60
N LEU A 1106 -42.91 5.94 5.77
CA LEU A 1106 -41.93 5.24 6.63
C LEU A 1106 -42.67 4.40 7.68
N ASN A 1107 -43.18 3.25 7.24
CA ASN A 1107 -43.96 2.33 8.06
C ASN A 1107 -43.21 1.00 8.22
N ASP A 1108 -42.51 0.84 9.34
CA ASP A 1108 -41.85 -0.43 9.68
C ASP A 1108 -42.74 -1.36 10.49
N ALA A 1109 -42.54 -2.67 10.30
CA ALA A 1109 -43.19 -3.74 11.06
C ALA A 1109 -42.92 -3.70 12.59
N LYS A 1110 -41.89 -2.97 13.03
CA LYS A 1110 -41.57 -2.67 14.44
C LYS A 1110 -41.65 -1.17 14.66
N SER A 1111 -42.83 -0.68 15.05
CA SER A 1111 -43.12 0.76 15.10
C SER A 1111 -42.21 1.50 16.08
N LEU A 1112 -41.18 2.17 15.56
CA LEU A 1112 -40.45 3.19 16.32
C LEU A 1112 -41.39 4.34 16.68
N THR A 1113 -41.25 4.85 17.91
CA THR A 1113 -41.98 6.00 18.44
C THR A 1113 -41.62 7.25 17.64
N ALA A 1114 -42.47 7.63 16.67
CA ALA A 1114 -42.35 8.82 15.84
C ALA A 1114 -43.73 9.30 15.37
N THR A 1115 -43.88 10.60 15.16
CA THR A 1115 -45.13 11.19 14.68
C THR A 1115 -45.17 11.11 13.16
N ARG A 1116 -46.11 10.33 12.61
CA ARG A 1116 -46.23 10.09 11.17
C ARG A 1116 -47.29 10.98 10.55
N VAL A 1117 -46.97 11.60 9.42
CA VAL A 1117 -47.86 12.55 8.71
C VAL A 1117 -47.93 12.27 7.22
N THR A 1118 -49.02 12.68 6.56
CA THR A 1118 -49.06 12.61 5.09
C THR A 1118 -48.16 13.69 4.49
N ASN A 1119 -47.68 13.53 3.26
CA ASN A 1119 -46.85 14.52 2.57
C ASN A 1119 -47.65 15.74 2.07
N GLN A 1120 -48.66 16.16 2.83
CA GLN A 1120 -49.40 17.41 2.63
C GLN A 1120 -48.81 18.50 3.54
N LEU A 1121 -48.54 19.68 2.99
CA LEU A 1121 -47.89 20.77 3.72
C LEU A 1121 -48.64 21.15 5.01
N SER A 1122 -49.97 21.15 4.99
CA SER A 1122 -50.81 21.45 6.17
C SER A 1122 -50.61 20.49 7.32
N ASP A 1123 -50.42 19.19 7.04
CA ASP A 1123 -50.31 18.15 8.05
C ASP A 1123 -48.98 18.27 8.80
N TRP A 1124 -47.90 18.52 8.06
CA TRP A 1124 -46.59 18.81 8.62
C TRP A 1124 -46.62 20.08 9.47
N GLN A 1125 -47.22 21.17 8.99
CA GLN A 1125 -47.32 22.44 9.73
C GLN A 1125 -48.06 22.27 11.06
N ASN A 1126 -49.24 21.63 11.03
CA ASN A 1126 -50.05 21.40 12.23
C ASN A 1126 -49.31 20.52 13.24
N THR A 1127 -48.61 19.49 12.76
CA THR A 1127 -47.86 18.56 13.61
C THR A 1127 -46.62 19.21 14.23
N ILE A 1128 -45.88 20.00 13.46
CA ILE A 1128 -44.76 20.78 14.00
C ILE A 1128 -45.27 21.73 15.08
N ARG A 1129 -46.34 22.50 14.83
CA ARG A 1129 -46.93 23.40 15.83
C ARG A 1129 -47.41 22.65 17.08
N MET A 1130 -47.97 21.45 16.94
CA MET A 1130 -48.32 20.59 18.07
C MET A 1130 -47.10 20.24 18.93
N HIS A 1131 -45.98 19.83 18.32
CA HIS A 1131 -44.75 19.53 19.05
C HIS A 1131 -44.14 20.76 19.74
N LEU A 1132 -44.21 21.92 19.09
CA LEU A 1132 -43.72 23.18 19.65
C LEU A 1132 -44.60 23.70 20.80
N ALA A 1133 -45.90 23.39 20.79
CA ALA A 1133 -46.83 23.81 21.84
C ALA A 1133 -46.69 23.00 23.15
N ASP A 1134 -46.31 21.71 23.06
CA ASP A 1134 -46.03 20.85 24.22
C ASP A 1134 -44.63 20.20 24.12
N THR A 1135 -43.63 20.97 24.56
CA THR A 1135 -42.23 20.56 24.53
C THR A 1135 -41.95 19.40 25.49
N THR A 1136 -42.70 19.27 26.58
CA THR A 1136 -42.51 18.20 27.57
C THR A 1136 -43.00 16.85 27.04
N ALA A 1137 -44.16 16.82 26.39
CA ALA A 1137 -44.64 15.62 25.71
C ALA A 1137 -43.70 15.21 24.57
N SER A 1138 -43.24 16.19 23.79
CA SER A 1138 -42.25 15.97 22.72
C SER A 1138 -40.93 15.42 23.26
N GLU A 1139 -40.47 15.87 24.43
CA GLU A 1139 -39.28 15.31 25.08
C GLU A 1139 -39.46 13.86 25.50
N LYS A 1140 -40.62 13.52 26.08
CA LYS A 1140 -40.94 12.15 26.45
C LYS A 1140 -40.97 11.22 25.25
N MET A 1141 -41.48 11.68 24.10
CA MET A 1141 -41.44 10.92 22.84
C MET A 1141 -40.01 10.66 22.38
N GLY A 1142 -39.14 11.68 22.39
CA GLY A 1142 -37.72 11.50 22.05
C GLY A 1142 -37.00 10.50 22.95
N LYS A 1143 -37.26 10.52 24.26
CA LYS A 1143 -36.69 9.55 25.22
C LYS A 1143 -37.21 8.13 24.99
N ALA A 1144 -38.49 7.97 24.66
CA ALA A 1144 -39.07 6.67 24.31
C ALA A 1144 -38.40 6.09 23.06
N LEU A 1145 -38.26 6.91 22.00
CA LEU A 1145 -37.56 6.54 20.78
C LEU A 1145 -36.10 6.13 21.05
N GLN A 1146 -35.38 6.88 21.90
CA GLN A 1146 -34.01 6.51 22.29
C GLN A 1146 -33.93 5.14 22.96
N SER A 1147 -34.88 4.84 23.86
CA SER A 1147 -34.94 3.54 24.54
C SER A 1147 -35.11 2.41 23.53
N GLU A 1148 -36.02 2.56 22.56
CA GLU A 1148 -36.27 1.57 21.51
C GLU A 1148 -35.04 1.38 20.60
N VAL A 1149 -34.39 2.48 20.19
CA VAL A 1149 -33.18 2.44 19.37
C VAL A 1149 -32.04 1.74 20.11
N ARG A 1150 -31.79 2.10 21.37
CA ARG A 1150 -30.75 1.48 22.19
C ARG A 1150 -30.98 -0.02 22.41
N GLN A 1151 -32.24 -0.43 22.52
CA GLN A 1151 -32.59 -1.83 22.74
C GLN A 1151 -32.48 -2.69 21.48
N HIS A 1152 -32.87 -2.17 20.31
CA HIS A 1152 -33.10 -3.00 19.12
C HIS A 1152 -32.29 -2.62 17.88
N TRP A 1153 -31.77 -1.39 17.81
CA TRP A 1153 -31.17 -0.82 16.60
C TRP A 1153 -29.70 -0.47 16.75
N LEU A 1154 -29.09 -0.79 17.89
CA LEU A 1154 -27.64 -0.81 18.03
C LEU A 1154 -27.07 -2.17 17.59
N LEU A 1155 -25.83 -2.16 17.11
CA LEU A 1155 -25.04 -3.34 16.78
C LEU A 1155 -24.57 -4.03 18.08
N ASN A 1156 -25.53 -4.67 18.75
CA ASN A 1156 -25.34 -5.52 19.92
C ASN A 1156 -25.11 -6.99 19.51
N ASN A 1157 -24.97 -7.91 20.47
CA ASN A 1157 -24.71 -9.33 20.20
C ASN A 1157 -25.73 -9.98 19.24
N ASP A 1158 -27.02 -9.63 19.35
CA ASP A 1158 -28.05 -10.17 18.46
C ASP A 1158 -27.88 -9.65 17.03
N GLY A 1159 -27.56 -8.36 16.87
CA GLY A 1159 -27.25 -7.77 15.58
C GLY A 1159 -25.99 -8.37 14.97
N LEU A 1160 -24.98 -8.63 15.79
CA LEU A 1160 -23.74 -9.26 15.37
C LEU A 1160 -23.95 -10.70 14.90
N ASN A 1161 -24.77 -11.48 15.61
CA ASN A 1161 -25.15 -12.83 15.20
C ASN A 1161 -25.90 -12.84 13.86
N LEU A 1162 -26.80 -11.87 13.64
CA LEU A 1162 -27.50 -11.72 12.36
C LEU A 1162 -26.53 -11.47 11.20
N TRP A 1163 -25.57 -10.55 11.38
CA TRP A 1163 -24.52 -10.30 10.39
C TRP A 1163 -23.62 -11.52 10.17
N SER A 1164 -23.24 -12.23 11.25
CA SER A 1164 -22.47 -13.47 11.14
C SER A 1164 -23.20 -14.51 10.29
N GLN A 1165 -24.51 -14.68 10.48
CA GLN A 1165 -25.32 -15.60 9.68
C GLN A 1165 -25.45 -15.15 8.23
N ALA A 1166 -25.65 -13.85 7.99
CA ALA A 1166 -25.80 -13.30 6.64
C ALA A 1166 -24.53 -13.46 5.79
N TRP A 1167 -23.35 -13.45 6.42
CA TRP A 1167 -22.05 -13.64 5.74
C TRP A 1167 -21.56 -15.09 5.73
N ARG A 1168 -22.28 -16.04 6.35
CA ARG A 1168 -21.92 -17.46 6.28
C ARG A 1168 -22.36 -18.09 4.95
N ILE A 1169 -21.50 -18.99 4.47
CA ILE A 1169 -21.83 -19.98 3.45
C ILE A 1169 -22.81 -20.98 4.10
N ARG A 1170 -23.95 -21.25 3.46
CA ARG A 1170 -24.97 -22.17 4.00
C ARG A 1170 -24.52 -23.62 3.92
#